data_AF-A0A9W8Y399-F1
#
_entry.id   AF-A0A9W8Y399-F1
#
_cell.length_a   1.000
_cell.length_b   1.000
_cell.length_c   1.000
_cell.angle_alpha   90.00
_cell.angle_beta   90.00
_cell.angle_gamma   90.00
#
_symmetry.space_group_name_H-M   'P 1'
#
loop_
_entity.id
_entity.type
_entity.pdbx_description
1 polymer ?
#
loop_
_entity_poly.entity_id
_entity_poly.type
_entity_poly.pdbx_seq_one_letter_code
_entity_poly.pdbx_strand_id
1 'polypeptide(L)'
;MMSQPLSEADIIFPHLSNTPNLSSTLSSLRRSTLSIHNRLSSIVFDSAFVTSVAEAYAFPLVANERCGSWYIPLSLKSESVYFKSTDGHMGEWKFSLRRLNLQLLDVVEKWGGAVIVDSTRRGKSVPDALSKTVPIWCCVINRAVFGEKHDLFTWPQAVGESEHAQIERRIGGFVRQFLDICKPNIPHLRAKLQKPLRPIWVTQQSSLPNSPPLFSDFHPIVLCTASRRVRGAEGSENGYIQGAADDHEAWAQGLTPTLFWQNKNILTNASEEEAPGIIERLIAEKDGDHATATLIKPTNRLYISSSHSVDPRGFDLVISCTAESFPQSLLKDANVQHYLHLKCQTGKLGSRDLRSRLPHLLAIFTSFPLSEHSRVLFCCPTGKDLSVGTLLAILCLYVDEDGTLNIGKRRESKDIGKVFIKQRLSWITTSNPALNPSRATLQSVNAVLLESENPKAHLQTNKLSNDKPTFPTSIAVRDTKPISHEPTSTNNDRSPSLPTSIFHNLATPSSSDRRWLFTRTLRSSLPTHPSGSVIGTATFTPCSFPSPSPSLSDTATSPSTMQQALLYAEEGKFVTHTGLQFTARRKYMYLLKRDVNSAAEAEAKPKRHIAVHFFDDDKMPGSSILEGVGKDSAGVGGLFVEMDTLEESREDVLFLSGNDE
;
A
#
# COMPACT_ATOMS: atom_id res chain seq x y z
N MET A 1 -46.22 -41.62 -10.64
CA MET A 1 -45.87 -40.59 -9.64
C MET A 1 -46.93 -39.51 -9.71
N MET A 2 -47.39 -38.97 -8.58
CA MET A 2 -48.33 -37.84 -8.58
C MET A 2 -47.58 -36.52 -8.74
N SER A 3 -48.15 -35.58 -9.48
CA SER A 3 -47.66 -34.20 -9.56
C SER A 3 -47.85 -33.48 -8.23
N GLN A 4 -46.84 -32.74 -7.80
CA GLN A 4 -46.89 -31.94 -6.58
C GLN A 4 -47.91 -30.78 -6.77
N PRO A 5 -48.77 -30.49 -5.77
CA PRO A 5 -49.65 -29.33 -5.85
C PRO A 5 -48.83 -28.04 -5.71
N LEU A 6 -49.24 -26.98 -6.42
CA LEU A 6 -48.64 -25.66 -6.31
C LEU A 6 -48.82 -25.11 -4.88
N SER A 7 -47.75 -24.52 -4.35
CA SER A 7 -47.73 -23.85 -3.05
C SER A 7 -47.91 -22.34 -3.19
N GLU A 8 -48.20 -21.67 -2.07
CA GLU A 8 -48.33 -20.21 -2.02
C GLU A 8 -47.01 -19.48 -2.39
N ALA A 9 -45.86 -20.15 -2.24
CA ALA A 9 -44.55 -19.64 -2.66
C ALA A 9 -44.31 -19.72 -4.18
N ASP A 10 -45.09 -20.52 -4.92
CA ASP A 10 -45.04 -20.61 -6.38
C ASP A 10 -45.89 -19.49 -7.04
N ILE A 11 -46.65 -18.72 -6.26
CA ILE A 11 -47.52 -17.63 -6.73
C ILE A 11 -46.79 -16.29 -6.57
N ILE A 12 -46.12 -15.84 -7.64
CA ILE A 12 -45.46 -14.54 -7.69
C ILE A 12 -46.50 -13.42 -7.78
N PHE A 13 -46.90 -12.87 -6.64
CA PHE A 13 -47.75 -11.67 -6.57
C PHE A 13 -47.00 -10.44 -7.15
N PRO A 14 -47.45 -9.82 -8.25
CA PRO A 14 -46.71 -8.74 -8.94
C PRO A 14 -46.54 -7.43 -8.16
N HIS A 15 -47.07 -7.35 -6.94
CA HIS A 15 -47.16 -6.14 -6.13
C HIS A 15 -45.95 -5.96 -5.20
N LEU A 16 -45.33 -7.07 -4.77
CA LEU A 16 -44.20 -7.07 -3.84
C LEU A 16 -42.82 -7.04 -4.53
N SER A 17 -42.76 -7.40 -5.81
CA SER A 17 -41.54 -7.37 -6.63
C SER A 17 -41.28 -6.02 -7.32
N ASN A 18 -42.29 -5.17 -7.47
CA ASN A 18 -42.23 -3.93 -8.26
C ASN A 18 -41.95 -2.64 -7.46
N THR A 19 -41.84 -2.72 -6.13
CA THR A 19 -41.25 -1.64 -5.32
C THR A 19 -39.82 -2.00 -4.93
N PRO A 20 -38.80 -1.71 -5.77
CA PRO A 20 -37.42 -1.93 -5.38
C PRO A 20 -37.12 -1.07 -4.15
N ASN A 21 -36.79 -1.73 -3.03
CA ASN A 21 -36.62 -1.05 -1.75
C ASN A 21 -35.56 0.05 -1.89
N LEU A 22 -35.74 1.17 -1.18
CA LEU A 22 -34.93 2.37 -1.39
C LEU A 22 -33.42 2.11 -1.30
N SER A 23 -32.98 1.17 -0.46
CA SER A 23 -31.59 0.73 -0.38
C SER A 23 -31.11 0.04 -1.66
N SER A 24 -31.89 -0.89 -2.22
CA SER A 24 -31.60 -1.57 -3.49
C SER A 24 -31.61 -0.61 -4.69
N THR A 25 -32.55 0.33 -4.73
CA THR A 25 -32.63 1.38 -5.77
C THR A 25 -31.41 2.30 -5.69
N LEU A 26 -31.09 2.83 -4.50
CA LEU A 26 -29.88 3.63 -4.29
C LEU A 26 -28.58 2.85 -4.53
N SER A 27 -28.54 1.54 -4.27
CA SER A 27 -27.38 0.69 -4.51
C SER A 27 -27.20 0.29 -5.99
N SER A 28 -28.30 0.33 -6.76
CA SER A 28 -28.27 0.12 -8.21
C SER A 28 -27.91 1.42 -8.92
N LEU A 29 -28.49 2.55 -8.51
CA LEU A 29 -28.07 3.90 -8.91
C LEU A 29 -26.57 4.11 -8.63
N ARG A 30 -26.09 3.83 -7.40
CA ARG A 30 -24.65 3.91 -7.06
C ARG A 30 -23.76 3.05 -7.95
N ARG A 31 -24.24 1.87 -8.39
CA ARG A 31 -23.50 1.01 -9.33
C ARG A 31 -23.42 1.63 -10.72
N SER A 32 -24.54 2.10 -11.28
CA SER A 32 -24.54 2.81 -12.58
C SER A 32 -23.64 4.05 -12.55
N THR A 33 -23.68 4.85 -11.48
CA THR A 33 -22.81 6.05 -11.34
C THR A 33 -21.32 5.74 -11.18
N LEU A 34 -20.93 4.46 -11.05
CA LEU A 34 -19.54 4.01 -10.92
C LEU A 34 -19.15 2.98 -12.01
N SER A 35 -19.94 2.87 -13.07
CA SER A 35 -19.77 1.91 -14.17
C SER A 35 -18.50 2.13 -15.00
N ILE A 36 -18.13 1.13 -15.80
CA ILE A 36 -16.96 1.20 -16.69
C ILE A 36 -17.14 2.34 -17.71
N HIS A 37 -18.32 2.45 -18.34
CA HIS A 37 -18.64 3.52 -19.29
C HIS A 37 -18.41 4.92 -18.67
N ASN A 38 -18.94 5.15 -17.47
CA ASN A 38 -18.83 6.44 -16.78
C ASN A 38 -17.38 6.76 -16.37
N ARG A 39 -16.59 5.73 -16.03
CA ARG A 39 -15.15 5.89 -15.75
C ARG A 39 -14.35 6.23 -16.99
N LEU A 40 -14.54 5.51 -18.09
CA LEU A 40 -13.85 5.77 -19.35
C LEU A 40 -14.23 7.16 -19.91
N SER A 41 -15.51 7.53 -19.86
CA SER A 41 -15.98 8.87 -20.23
C SER A 41 -15.33 9.98 -19.38
N SER A 42 -15.23 9.78 -18.07
CA SER A 42 -14.54 10.72 -17.16
C SER A 42 -13.05 10.85 -17.47
N ILE A 43 -12.38 9.73 -17.81
CA ILE A 43 -10.97 9.72 -18.21
C ILE A 43 -10.76 10.49 -19.53
N VAL A 44 -11.66 10.35 -20.51
CA VAL A 44 -11.59 11.12 -21.77
C VAL A 44 -11.80 12.61 -21.52
N PHE A 45 -12.76 12.99 -20.67
CA PHE A 45 -13.01 14.38 -20.31
C PHE A 45 -11.79 15.01 -19.61
N ASP A 46 -11.26 14.37 -18.58
CA ASP A 46 -10.08 14.83 -17.85
C ASP A 46 -8.82 14.88 -18.74
N SER A 47 -8.71 13.98 -19.72
CA SER A 47 -7.60 13.95 -20.69
C SER A 47 -7.57 15.17 -21.63
N ALA A 48 -8.73 15.72 -21.99
CA ALA A 48 -8.80 16.96 -22.76
C ALA A 48 -8.21 18.13 -21.96
N PHE A 49 -8.53 18.23 -20.66
CA PHE A 49 -7.89 19.21 -19.77
C PHE A 49 -6.37 18.99 -19.67
N VAL A 50 -5.93 17.76 -19.40
CA VAL A 50 -4.49 17.40 -19.33
C VAL A 50 -3.74 17.82 -20.61
N THR A 51 -4.36 17.64 -21.77
CA THR A 51 -3.79 18.07 -23.07
C THR A 51 -3.66 19.59 -23.14
N SER A 52 -4.70 20.34 -22.77
CA SER A 52 -4.64 21.82 -22.74
C SER A 52 -3.58 22.38 -21.77
N VAL A 53 -3.25 21.65 -20.68
CA VAL A 53 -2.15 22.02 -19.78
C VAL A 53 -0.78 21.82 -20.45
N ALA A 54 -0.59 20.75 -21.22
CA ALA A 54 0.64 20.53 -21.98
C ALA A 54 0.85 21.61 -23.05
N GLU A 55 -0.22 21.98 -23.76
CA GLU A 55 -0.22 23.03 -24.79
C GLU A 55 0.07 24.42 -24.18
N ALA A 56 -0.67 24.82 -23.15
CA ALA A 56 -0.53 26.14 -22.52
C ALA A 56 0.86 26.39 -21.90
N TYR A 57 1.53 25.35 -21.43
CA TYR A 57 2.90 25.44 -20.90
C TYR A 57 3.99 25.02 -21.90
N ALA A 58 3.63 24.49 -23.08
CA ALA A 58 4.53 23.88 -24.07
C ALA A 58 5.52 22.84 -23.50
N PHE A 59 5.07 22.00 -22.56
CA PHE A 59 5.89 20.96 -21.92
C PHE A 59 5.35 19.54 -22.14
N PRO A 60 6.24 18.53 -22.21
CA PRO A 60 5.86 17.14 -22.40
C PRO A 60 5.04 16.57 -21.22
N LEU A 61 4.08 15.69 -21.54
CA LEU A 61 3.31 14.93 -20.56
C LEU A 61 4.12 13.74 -20.02
N VAL A 62 4.22 13.66 -18.71
CA VAL A 62 4.89 12.60 -17.95
C VAL A 62 3.86 11.92 -17.04
N ALA A 63 3.69 10.61 -17.19
CA ALA A 63 2.68 9.87 -16.44
C ALA A 63 3.18 9.51 -15.03
N ASN A 64 2.45 9.86 -13.97
CA ASN A 64 2.63 9.15 -12.70
C ASN A 64 1.93 7.79 -12.79
N GLU A 65 2.69 6.68 -12.81
CA GLU A 65 2.21 5.30 -13.05
C GLU A 65 1.37 4.69 -11.89
N ARG A 66 0.76 5.56 -11.08
CA ARG A 66 -0.36 5.25 -10.19
C ARG A 66 -1.68 5.29 -10.95
N CYS A 67 -1.90 6.36 -11.75
CA CYS A 67 -3.07 6.49 -12.63
C CYS A 67 -2.87 7.43 -13.83
N GLY A 68 -1.84 8.29 -13.85
CA GLY A 68 -1.62 9.33 -14.87
C GLY A 68 -1.60 8.82 -16.32
N SER A 69 -1.12 7.59 -16.55
CA SER A 69 -1.14 6.93 -17.87
C SER A 69 -2.53 6.77 -18.47
N TRP A 70 -3.60 6.73 -17.66
CA TRP A 70 -4.97 6.69 -18.18
C TRP A 70 -5.39 8.02 -18.79
N TYR A 71 -4.90 9.16 -18.28
CA TYR A 71 -5.30 10.50 -18.70
C TYR A 71 -4.44 11.10 -19.82
N ILE A 72 -3.35 10.43 -20.22
CA ILE A 72 -2.45 10.90 -21.29
C ILE A 72 -2.64 10.02 -22.54
N PRO A 73 -3.04 10.59 -23.69
CA PRO A 73 -3.10 9.86 -24.96
C PRO A 73 -1.72 9.33 -25.37
N LEU A 74 -1.68 8.15 -25.99
CA LEU A 74 -0.42 7.44 -26.29
C LEU A 74 0.57 8.24 -27.13
N SER A 75 0.09 9.09 -28.05
CA SER A 75 0.92 9.96 -28.89
C SER A 75 1.56 11.14 -28.14
N LEU A 76 1.09 11.47 -26.93
CA LEU A 76 1.53 12.63 -26.15
C LEU A 76 2.36 12.24 -24.91
N LYS A 77 2.38 10.97 -24.51
CA LYS A 77 3.16 10.49 -23.36
C LYS A 77 4.66 10.45 -23.69
N SER A 78 5.44 11.33 -23.08
CA SER A 78 6.89 11.38 -23.30
C SER A 78 7.68 10.46 -22.37
N GLU A 79 7.23 10.24 -21.13
CA GLU A 79 7.94 9.46 -20.11
C GLU A 79 6.98 9.07 -18.96
N SER A 80 7.48 8.28 -18.01
CA SER A 80 6.81 7.82 -16.79
C SER A 80 7.61 8.13 -15.52
N VAL A 81 6.90 8.27 -14.40
CA VAL A 81 7.45 8.36 -13.04
C VAL A 81 6.61 7.53 -12.07
N TYR A 82 7.14 7.22 -10.88
CA TYR A 82 6.41 6.52 -9.83
C TYR A 82 6.52 7.26 -8.48
N PHE A 83 5.74 8.33 -8.32
CA PHE A 83 5.53 9.01 -7.04
C PHE A 83 4.29 8.41 -6.36
N LYS A 84 4.36 8.11 -5.06
CA LYS A 84 3.25 7.46 -4.33
C LYS A 84 2.76 8.34 -3.20
N SER A 85 1.46 8.61 -3.19
CA SER A 85 0.75 9.39 -2.16
C SER A 85 1.15 9.08 -0.72
N THR A 86 1.36 7.79 -0.37
CA THR A 86 1.77 7.39 0.99
C THR A 86 3.10 7.97 1.44
N ASP A 87 4.00 8.30 0.52
CA ASP A 87 5.28 8.92 0.85
C ASP A 87 5.10 10.43 1.16
N GLY A 88 3.93 11.02 0.86
CA GLY A 88 3.53 12.39 1.22
C GLY A 88 2.51 12.48 2.37
N HIS A 89 2.12 11.36 2.98
CA HIS A 89 1.16 11.35 4.10
C HIS A 89 1.72 12.07 5.35
N MET A 90 0.80 12.68 6.13
CA MET A 90 1.07 13.34 7.42
C MET A 90 1.91 12.44 8.35
N GLY A 91 2.97 12.98 8.95
CA GLY A 91 3.88 12.26 9.84
C GLY A 91 4.82 11.26 9.17
N GLU A 92 4.41 10.67 8.04
CA GLU A 92 5.22 9.75 7.24
C GLU A 92 6.33 10.50 6.49
N TRP A 93 5.98 11.46 5.62
CA TRP A 93 6.81 12.26 4.69
C TRP A 93 8.20 11.67 4.37
N LYS A 94 8.39 11.06 3.20
CA LYS A 94 9.57 10.25 2.85
C LYS A 94 10.08 10.50 1.43
N PHE A 95 11.39 10.65 1.29
CA PHE A 95 12.07 10.47 0.00
C PHE A 95 12.31 8.98 -0.27
N SER A 96 12.01 8.47 -1.48
CA SER A 96 12.09 7.03 -1.74
C SER A 96 13.40 6.61 -2.43
N LEU A 97 14.33 6.09 -1.63
CA LEU A 97 15.59 5.43 -2.05
C LEU A 97 15.41 4.15 -2.93
N ARG A 98 14.21 3.90 -3.45
CA ARG A 98 13.91 2.85 -4.46
C ARG A 98 13.30 3.44 -5.73
N ARG A 99 12.54 4.52 -5.63
CA ARG A 99 11.81 5.15 -6.74
C ARG A 99 12.39 6.54 -6.91
N LEU A 100 13.62 6.56 -7.42
CA LEU A 100 14.41 7.79 -7.53
C LEU A 100 13.93 8.71 -8.64
N ASN A 101 13.14 8.22 -9.60
CA ASN A 101 12.53 8.97 -10.69
C ASN A 101 13.51 9.87 -11.48
N LEU A 102 14.79 9.49 -11.55
CA LEU A 102 15.84 10.32 -12.16
C LEU A 102 15.68 10.49 -13.66
N GLN A 103 14.97 9.58 -14.35
CA GLN A 103 14.63 9.70 -15.77
C GLN A 103 13.77 10.94 -16.09
N LEU A 104 13.10 11.53 -15.08
CA LEU A 104 12.45 12.84 -15.22
C LEU A 104 13.46 13.96 -15.56
N LEU A 105 14.72 13.82 -15.14
CA LEU A 105 15.77 14.81 -15.43
C LEU A 105 16.18 14.79 -16.91
N ASP A 106 16.08 13.64 -17.59
CA ASP A 106 16.31 13.50 -19.03
C ASP A 106 15.23 14.24 -19.85
N VAL A 107 13.98 14.28 -19.32
CA VAL A 107 12.89 15.10 -19.86
C VAL A 107 13.16 16.59 -19.64
N VAL A 108 13.57 16.98 -18.43
CA VAL A 108 13.87 18.37 -18.07
C VAL A 108 15.09 18.92 -18.81
N GLU A 109 16.12 18.11 -19.01
CA GLU A 109 17.30 18.43 -19.84
C GLU A 109 16.88 18.77 -21.27
N LYS A 110 16.03 17.93 -21.88
CA LYS A 110 15.60 18.07 -23.28
C LYS A 110 14.59 19.21 -23.51
N TRP A 111 13.67 19.43 -22.58
CA TRP A 111 12.51 20.32 -22.78
C TRP A 111 12.48 21.55 -21.86
N GLY A 112 13.43 21.67 -20.92
CA GLY A 112 13.48 22.75 -19.94
C GLY A 112 12.44 22.66 -18.81
N GLY A 113 11.49 21.72 -18.87
CA GLY A 113 10.40 21.51 -17.90
C GLY A 113 9.58 20.27 -18.25
N ALA A 114 8.59 19.94 -17.43
CA ALA A 114 7.71 18.78 -17.63
C ALA A 114 6.34 18.94 -16.97
N VAL A 115 5.29 18.31 -17.52
CA VAL A 115 3.97 18.20 -16.89
C VAL A 115 3.80 16.78 -16.31
N ILE A 116 3.79 16.65 -14.98
CA ILE A 116 3.48 15.38 -14.30
C ILE A 116 1.98 15.29 -14.07
N VAL A 117 1.36 14.22 -14.59
CA VAL A 117 -0.08 13.96 -14.47
C VAL A 117 -0.36 12.89 -13.42
N ASP A 118 -1.29 13.20 -12.52
CA ASP A 118 -1.86 12.26 -11.55
C ASP A 118 -3.33 12.62 -11.26
N SER A 119 -4.04 11.81 -10.48
CA SER A 119 -5.40 12.12 -10.01
C SER A 119 -5.61 11.70 -8.56
N THR A 120 -6.78 12.00 -7.99
CA THR A 120 -7.18 11.53 -6.66
C THR A 120 -8.68 11.38 -6.61
N ARG A 121 -9.16 10.28 -6.01
CA ARG A 121 -10.57 10.09 -5.64
C ARG A 121 -11.11 11.18 -4.70
N ARG A 122 -12.45 11.19 -4.59
CA ARG A 122 -13.30 12.13 -3.83
C ARG A 122 -12.74 12.53 -2.46
N GLY A 123 -12.87 13.82 -2.15
CA GLY A 123 -12.51 14.42 -0.85
C GLY A 123 -11.28 15.33 -0.91
N LYS A 124 -10.29 15.00 -1.74
CA LYS A 124 -9.09 15.83 -1.99
C LYS A 124 -9.24 16.65 -3.28
N SER A 125 -8.51 17.77 -3.37
CA SER A 125 -8.34 18.56 -4.60
C SER A 125 -7.14 18.13 -5.43
N VAL A 126 -6.09 17.63 -4.79
CA VAL A 126 -4.79 17.23 -5.36
C VAL A 126 -4.27 16.03 -4.56
N PRO A 127 -3.71 14.97 -5.18
CA PRO A 127 -3.12 13.84 -4.45
C PRO A 127 -1.87 14.26 -3.65
N ASP A 128 -1.61 13.59 -2.51
CA ASP A 128 -0.39 13.81 -1.71
C ASP A 128 0.91 13.58 -2.50
N ALA A 129 0.84 12.81 -3.59
CA ALA A 129 1.93 12.64 -4.54
C ALA A 129 2.37 13.99 -5.15
N LEU A 130 1.40 14.81 -5.59
CA LEU A 130 1.65 16.12 -6.20
C LEU A 130 1.74 17.24 -5.15
N SER A 131 0.95 17.22 -4.07
CA SER A 131 1.01 18.29 -3.07
C SER A 131 2.27 18.23 -2.18
N LYS A 132 2.86 17.03 -1.98
CA LYS A 132 3.99 16.81 -1.06
C LYS A 132 5.10 15.89 -1.59
N THR A 133 4.83 14.75 -2.20
CA THR A 133 5.91 13.80 -2.57
C THR A 133 6.83 14.34 -3.67
N VAL A 134 6.29 14.92 -4.75
CA VAL A 134 7.10 15.56 -5.79
C VAL A 134 7.83 16.81 -5.27
N PRO A 135 7.19 17.72 -4.48
CA PRO A 135 7.90 18.78 -3.74
C PRO A 135 9.10 18.33 -2.92
N ILE A 136 8.95 17.27 -2.11
CA ILE A 136 10.06 16.68 -1.33
C ILE A 136 11.17 16.22 -2.27
N TRP A 137 10.82 15.55 -3.38
CA TRP A 137 11.78 15.08 -4.37
C TRP A 137 12.52 16.23 -5.06
N CYS A 138 11.82 17.26 -5.55
CA CYS A 138 12.44 18.44 -6.16
C CYS A 138 13.42 19.12 -5.21
N CYS A 139 13.04 19.31 -3.94
CA CYS A 139 13.92 19.93 -2.94
C CYS A 139 15.16 19.07 -2.64
N VAL A 140 15.01 17.75 -2.52
CA VAL A 140 16.14 16.82 -2.29
C VAL A 140 17.09 16.79 -3.50
N ILE A 141 16.58 16.74 -4.73
CA ILE A 141 17.42 16.80 -5.94
C ILE A 141 18.12 18.16 -6.06
N ASN A 142 17.42 19.27 -5.81
CA ASN A 142 18.03 20.60 -5.81
C ASN A 142 19.18 20.69 -4.80
N ARG A 143 18.96 20.28 -3.54
CA ARG A 143 20.03 20.34 -2.52
C ARG A 143 21.19 19.38 -2.79
N ALA A 144 20.94 18.24 -3.41
CA ALA A 144 22.00 17.29 -3.80
C ALA A 144 22.83 17.75 -5.01
N VAL A 145 22.24 18.52 -5.95
CA VAL A 145 22.89 18.97 -7.20
C VAL A 145 23.50 20.37 -7.08
N PHE A 146 22.91 21.26 -6.27
CA PHE A 146 23.30 22.68 -6.15
C PHE A 146 23.79 23.08 -4.75
N GLY A 147 23.62 22.22 -3.74
CA GLY A 147 23.92 22.52 -2.33
C GLY A 147 22.70 23.00 -1.52
N GLU A 148 22.84 23.07 -0.20
CA GLU A 148 21.69 23.07 0.73
C GLU A 148 20.77 24.31 0.70
N LYS A 149 21.08 25.35 -0.07
CA LYS A 149 20.41 26.67 -0.07
C LYS A 149 19.10 26.75 -0.89
N HIS A 150 18.41 25.63 -1.13
CA HIS A 150 17.19 25.60 -1.94
C HIS A 150 15.94 25.26 -1.12
N ASP A 151 14.94 26.13 -1.14
CA ASP A 151 13.71 25.97 -0.37
C ASP A 151 12.83 24.80 -0.85
N LEU A 152 12.07 24.24 0.08
CA LEU A 152 10.94 23.38 -0.23
C LEU A 152 9.77 24.24 -0.74
N PHE A 153 9.09 23.79 -1.81
CA PHE A 153 7.87 24.42 -2.31
C PHE A 153 6.68 23.45 -2.21
N THR A 154 5.82 23.60 -1.21
CA THR A 154 4.56 22.84 -1.06
C THR A 154 3.35 23.71 -1.40
N TRP A 155 2.24 23.10 -1.83
CA TRP A 155 1.04 23.86 -2.22
C TRP A 155 0.29 24.42 -0.99
N PRO A 156 0.21 25.75 -0.77
CA PRO A 156 -0.34 26.30 0.48
C PRO A 156 -1.82 25.98 0.74
N GLN A 157 -2.59 25.70 -0.32
CA GLN A 157 -4.01 25.33 -0.21
C GLN A 157 -4.24 23.89 0.29
N ALA A 158 -3.20 23.04 0.32
CA ALA A 158 -3.29 21.65 0.75
C ALA A 158 -2.25 21.26 1.81
N VAL A 159 -1.29 22.14 2.12
CA VAL A 159 -0.20 21.90 3.07
C VAL A 159 -0.05 23.15 3.93
N GLY A 160 -0.51 23.08 5.19
CA GLY A 160 -0.38 24.19 6.14
C GLY A 160 1.06 24.39 6.60
N GLU A 161 1.39 25.61 7.05
CA GLU A 161 2.75 26.03 7.45
C GLU A 161 3.41 25.08 8.46
N SER A 162 2.64 24.55 9.41
CA SER A 162 3.13 23.58 10.40
C SER A 162 3.48 22.21 9.78
N GLU A 163 2.75 21.74 8.77
CA GLU A 163 3.12 20.53 8.01
C GLU A 163 4.35 20.82 7.14
N HIS A 164 4.35 21.96 6.41
CA HIS A 164 5.49 22.41 5.61
C HIS A 164 6.80 22.45 6.42
N ALA A 165 6.80 23.12 7.58
CA ALA A 165 7.98 23.22 8.45
C ALA A 165 8.41 21.85 9.04
N GLN A 166 7.50 20.89 9.19
CA GLN A 166 7.83 19.53 9.62
C GLN A 166 8.42 18.68 8.47
N ILE A 167 8.01 18.91 7.23
CA ILE A 167 8.61 18.31 6.04
C ILE A 167 10.02 18.87 5.81
N GLU A 168 10.16 20.20 5.84
CA GLU A 168 11.42 20.92 5.61
C GLU A 168 12.55 20.41 6.53
N ARG A 169 12.29 20.29 7.84
CA ARG A 169 13.25 19.73 8.82
C ARG A 169 13.75 18.32 8.49
N ARG A 170 13.06 17.55 7.64
CA ARG A 170 13.48 16.20 7.22
C ARG A 170 14.29 16.20 5.92
N ILE A 171 14.25 17.26 5.10
CA ILE A 171 14.92 17.31 3.79
C ILE A 171 16.43 17.03 3.92
N GLY A 172 17.13 17.67 4.86
CA GLY A 172 18.56 17.42 5.09
C GLY A 172 18.89 15.99 5.56
N GLY A 173 17.92 15.23 6.05
CA GLY A 173 18.05 13.78 6.28
C GLY A 173 17.92 12.97 4.99
N PHE A 174 17.04 13.37 4.08
CA PHE A 174 16.84 12.72 2.78
C PHE A 174 17.97 13.00 1.79
N VAL A 175 18.54 14.22 1.79
CA VAL A 175 19.70 14.57 0.96
C VAL A 175 20.90 13.68 1.30
N ARG A 176 21.25 13.57 2.59
CA ARG A 176 22.29 12.64 3.06
C ARG A 176 21.98 11.19 2.66
N GLN A 177 20.77 10.71 2.96
CA GLN A 177 20.39 9.35 2.53
C GLN A 177 20.49 9.12 1.02
N PHE A 178 20.14 10.10 0.18
CA PHE A 178 20.29 9.99 -1.27
C PHE A 178 21.76 9.90 -1.69
N LEU A 179 22.61 10.78 -1.16
CA LEU A 179 24.05 10.78 -1.43
C LEU A 179 24.74 9.50 -0.92
N ASP A 180 24.56 9.17 0.36
CA ASP A 180 25.28 8.10 1.06
C ASP A 180 24.87 6.69 0.59
N ILE A 181 23.56 6.47 0.35
CA ILE A 181 23.00 5.14 0.04
C ILE A 181 22.86 4.91 -1.46
N CYS A 182 22.43 5.92 -2.24
CA CYS A 182 22.22 5.74 -3.67
C CYS A 182 23.46 6.08 -4.50
N LYS A 183 24.41 6.84 -3.94
CA LYS A 183 25.67 7.28 -4.59
C LYS A 183 25.48 7.76 -6.04
N PRO A 184 24.56 8.72 -6.27
CA PRO A 184 24.30 9.25 -7.61
C PRO A 184 25.54 9.94 -8.19
N ASN A 185 25.72 9.85 -9.51
CA ASN A 185 26.73 10.64 -10.21
C ASN A 185 26.28 12.11 -10.27
N ILE A 186 26.60 12.88 -9.22
CA ILE A 186 26.22 14.29 -9.09
C ILE A 186 26.74 15.15 -10.26
N PRO A 187 27.98 15.00 -10.77
CA PRO A 187 28.43 15.69 -11.98
C PRO A 187 27.52 15.43 -13.19
N HIS A 188 27.09 14.19 -13.43
CA HIS A 188 26.13 13.87 -14.50
C HIS A 188 24.75 14.50 -14.26
N LEU A 189 24.23 14.44 -13.01
CA LEU A 189 22.96 15.11 -12.69
C LEU A 189 23.05 16.64 -12.85
N ARG A 190 24.20 17.24 -12.55
CA ARG A 190 24.46 18.69 -12.72
C ARG A 190 24.60 19.09 -14.18
N ALA A 191 25.10 18.20 -15.05
CA ALA A 191 25.12 18.42 -16.50
C ALA A 191 23.69 18.48 -17.08
N LYS A 192 22.81 17.56 -16.66
CA LYS A 192 21.40 17.53 -17.07
C LYS A 192 20.59 18.70 -16.50
N LEU A 193 20.80 19.01 -15.22
CA LEU A 193 19.99 19.96 -14.47
C LEU A 193 20.76 21.27 -14.25
N GLN A 194 20.55 22.22 -15.16
CA GLN A 194 21.28 23.49 -15.16
C GLN A 194 20.73 24.52 -14.17
N LYS A 195 19.41 24.52 -13.94
CA LYS A 195 18.69 25.37 -12.96
C LYS A 195 18.02 24.50 -11.88
N PRO A 196 17.65 25.02 -10.69
CA PRO A 196 16.84 24.26 -9.74
C PRO A 196 15.46 23.90 -10.31
N LEU A 197 14.91 22.77 -9.88
CA LEU A 197 13.53 22.34 -10.14
C LEU A 197 12.55 23.14 -9.28
N ARG A 198 11.39 23.53 -9.82
CA ARG A 198 10.32 24.18 -9.05
C ARG A 198 8.94 23.61 -9.39
N PRO A 199 8.17 23.08 -8.41
CA PRO A 199 6.81 22.62 -8.65
C PRO A 199 5.84 23.78 -8.88
N ILE A 200 4.88 23.59 -9.80
CA ILE A 200 3.75 24.51 -10.07
C ILE A 200 2.48 23.66 -10.11
N TRP A 201 1.48 23.91 -9.26
CA TRP A 201 0.26 23.09 -9.21
C TRP A 201 -0.82 23.60 -10.15
N VAL A 202 -1.38 22.69 -10.94
CA VAL A 202 -2.45 22.97 -11.91
C VAL A 202 -3.60 21.99 -11.72
N THR A 203 -4.82 22.50 -11.76
CA THR A 203 -6.08 21.76 -11.57
C THR A 203 -7.14 22.31 -12.52
N GLN A 204 -8.26 21.62 -12.73
CA GLN A 204 -9.40 22.15 -13.51
C GLN A 204 -10.04 23.44 -12.93
N GLN A 205 -9.58 23.97 -11.80
CA GLN A 205 -9.97 25.27 -11.24
C GLN A 205 -8.89 26.36 -11.41
N SER A 206 -7.80 26.05 -12.12
CA SER A 206 -6.68 26.95 -12.38
C SER A 206 -6.83 27.59 -13.76
N SER A 207 -6.71 28.91 -13.85
CA SER A 207 -6.55 29.59 -15.14
C SER A 207 -5.23 29.16 -15.80
N LEU A 208 -5.28 28.74 -17.05
CA LEU A 208 -4.09 28.41 -17.84
C LEU A 208 -3.52 29.69 -18.49
N PRO A 209 -2.19 29.76 -18.74
CA PRO A 209 -1.60 30.90 -19.43
C PRO A 209 -1.98 30.92 -20.92
N ASN A 210 -2.25 32.10 -21.47
CA ASN A 210 -2.62 32.29 -22.88
C ASN A 210 -1.46 32.03 -23.86
N SER A 211 -0.24 31.90 -23.36
CA SER A 211 0.99 31.67 -24.14
C SER A 211 2.05 31.01 -23.23
N PRO A 212 2.90 30.11 -23.74
CA PRO A 212 3.92 29.43 -22.94
C PRO A 212 4.80 30.38 -22.11
N PRO A 213 4.77 30.29 -20.76
CA PRO A 213 5.53 31.19 -19.90
C PRO A 213 7.03 30.87 -19.88
N LEU A 214 7.86 31.91 -19.91
CA LEU A 214 9.32 31.79 -19.84
C LEU A 214 9.79 31.72 -18.38
N PHE A 215 10.68 30.77 -18.08
CA PHE A 215 11.25 30.56 -16.74
C PHE A 215 12.78 30.76 -16.76
N SER A 216 13.22 31.94 -16.34
CA SER A 216 14.64 32.32 -16.29
C SER A 216 15.42 31.54 -15.22
N ASP A 217 14.85 31.37 -14.03
CA ASP A 217 15.64 31.03 -12.83
C ASP A 217 15.53 29.56 -12.41
N PHE A 218 14.55 28.82 -12.95
CA PHE A 218 14.24 27.44 -12.56
C PHE A 218 13.66 26.63 -13.73
N HIS A 219 13.69 25.30 -13.59
CA HIS A 219 12.96 24.37 -14.45
C HIS A 219 11.59 24.06 -13.84
N PRO A 220 10.46 24.41 -14.48
CA PRO A 220 9.13 24.15 -13.96
C PRO A 220 8.77 22.66 -14.05
N ILE A 221 8.27 22.11 -12.94
CA ILE A 221 7.60 20.82 -12.92
C ILE A 221 6.11 21.10 -12.66
N VAL A 222 5.31 21.08 -13.72
CA VAL A 222 3.88 21.37 -13.66
C VAL A 222 3.16 20.13 -13.15
N LEU A 223 2.56 20.23 -11.96
CA LEU A 223 1.91 19.16 -11.23
C LEU A 223 0.40 19.22 -11.53
N CYS A 224 0.03 18.56 -12.63
CA CYS A 224 -1.33 18.54 -13.15
C CYS A 224 -2.16 17.47 -12.45
N THR A 225 -3.16 17.89 -11.67
CA THR A 225 -4.23 16.99 -11.22
C THR A 225 -5.29 16.92 -12.30
N ALA A 226 -5.43 15.76 -12.94
CA ALA A 226 -6.27 15.58 -14.12
C ALA A 226 -7.75 15.89 -13.86
N SER A 227 -8.31 15.36 -12.77
CA SER A 227 -9.73 15.42 -12.43
C SER A 227 -10.16 16.70 -11.70
N ARG A 228 -11.32 17.28 -12.05
CA ARG A 228 -12.00 18.27 -11.20
C ARG A 228 -12.46 17.68 -9.87
N ARG A 229 -12.39 18.49 -8.81
CA ARG A 229 -12.89 18.15 -7.47
C ARG A 229 -14.41 18.23 -7.41
N VAL A 230 -15.06 17.09 -7.20
CA VAL A 230 -16.49 17.00 -6.89
C VAL A 230 -16.74 17.40 -5.44
N ARG A 231 -17.71 18.29 -5.22
CA ARG A 231 -18.11 18.75 -3.86
C ARG A 231 -19.33 18.00 -3.31
N GLY A 232 -20.13 17.37 -4.18
CA GLY A 232 -21.31 16.57 -3.83
C GLY A 232 -21.03 15.06 -3.71
N ALA A 233 -22.02 14.25 -4.08
CA ALA A 233 -21.86 12.81 -4.34
C ALA A 233 -21.75 12.58 -5.85
N GLU A 234 -21.09 11.51 -6.30
CA GLU A 234 -20.80 11.30 -7.73
C GLU A 234 -22.07 11.21 -8.61
N GLY A 235 -23.17 10.67 -8.08
CA GLY A 235 -24.48 10.67 -8.74
C GLY A 235 -25.15 12.05 -8.92
N SER A 236 -24.57 13.14 -8.42
CA SER A 236 -25.03 14.53 -8.69
C SER A 236 -24.27 15.22 -9.84
N GLU A 237 -23.35 14.51 -10.49
CA GLU A 237 -22.42 15.06 -11.50
C GLU A 237 -22.66 14.43 -12.90
N ASN A 238 -23.89 13.97 -13.16
CA ASN A 238 -24.34 13.33 -14.42
C ASN A 238 -23.40 12.23 -14.95
N GLY A 239 -22.90 11.36 -14.06
CA GLY A 239 -22.01 10.24 -14.41
C GLY A 239 -20.52 10.56 -14.41
N TYR A 240 -20.11 11.81 -14.16
CA TYR A 240 -18.69 12.15 -13.99
C TYR A 240 -18.13 11.65 -12.64
N ILE A 241 -16.98 10.96 -12.70
CA ILE A 241 -16.30 10.34 -11.56
C ILE A 241 -14.93 10.99 -11.36
N GLN A 242 -14.76 11.74 -10.26
CA GLN A 242 -13.47 12.29 -9.87
C GLN A 242 -12.44 11.18 -9.63
N GLY A 243 -11.30 11.22 -10.31
CA GLY A 243 -10.23 10.23 -10.13
C GLY A 243 -10.64 8.84 -10.62
N ALA A 244 -11.41 8.76 -11.70
CA ALA A 244 -11.93 7.50 -12.25
C ALA A 244 -10.88 6.38 -12.41
N ALA A 245 -9.63 6.73 -12.74
CA ALA A 245 -8.50 5.80 -12.91
C ALA A 245 -7.63 5.59 -11.66
N ASP A 246 -7.88 6.31 -10.57
CA ASP A 246 -7.31 6.00 -9.26
C ASP A 246 -7.90 4.66 -8.77
N ASP A 247 -7.10 3.84 -8.07
CA ASP A 247 -7.27 2.38 -7.87
C ASP A 247 -8.05 1.66 -9.01
N HIS A 248 -7.56 1.76 -10.25
CA HIS A 248 -8.19 1.15 -11.44
C HIS A 248 -8.28 -0.38 -11.38
N GLU A 249 -7.40 -1.01 -10.59
CA GLU A 249 -7.36 -2.46 -10.36
C GLU A 249 -8.68 -3.02 -9.79
N ALA A 250 -9.55 -2.16 -9.23
CA ALA A 250 -10.86 -2.54 -8.71
C ALA A 250 -12.00 -2.55 -9.75
N TRP A 251 -11.80 -2.04 -10.97
CA TRP A 251 -12.85 -1.95 -12.00
C TRP A 251 -12.41 -2.27 -13.42
N ALA A 252 -11.13 -2.17 -13.75
CA ALA A 252 -10.66 -2.22 -15.14
C ALA A 252 -10.72 -3.61 -15.80
N GLN A 253 -10.99 -4.69 -15.06
CA GLN A 253 -11.12 -6.06 -15.59
C GLN A 253 -9.93 -6.53 -16.48
N GLY A 254 -8.72 -6.00 -16.22
CA GLY A 254 -7.52 -6.28 -17.01
C GLY A 254 -7.24 -5.26 -18.14
N LEU A 255 -8.18 -4.37 -18.45
CA LEU A 255 -7.96 -3.25 -19.38
C LEU A 255 -6.77 -2.40 -18.91
N THR A 256 -5.86 -2.13 -19.84
CA THR A 256 -4.68 -1.29 -19.60
C THR A 256 -4.84 0.07 -20.28
N PRO A 257 -4.17 1.14 -19.82
CA PRO A 257 -4.23 2.45 -20.45
C PRO A 257 -3.92 2.41 -21.96
N THR A 258 -2.93 1.59 -22.36
CA THR A 258 -2.56 1.42 -23.77
C THR A 258 -3.69 0.79 -24.57
N LEU A 259 -4.28 -0.31 -24.07
CA LEU A 259 -5.37 -1.01 -24.75
C LEU A 259 -6.64 -0.14 -24.82
N PHE A 260 -6.89 0.65 -23.78
CA PHE A 260 -7.96 1.66 -23.76
C PHE A 260 -7.74 2.73 -24.83
N TRP A 261 -6.58 3.39 -24.87
CA TRP A 261 -6.31 4.46 -25.85
C TRP A 261 -6.26 3.95 -27.29
N GLN A 262 -5.78 2.73 -27.53
CA GLN A 262 -5.84 2.07 -28.84
C GLN A 262 -7.28 1.85 -29.31
N ASN A 263 -8.20 1.48 -28.41
CA ASN A 263 -9.57 1.09 -28.72
C ASN A 263 -10.62 2.10 -28.21
N LYS A 264 -10.21 3.35 -27.96
CA LYS A 264 -10.98 4.39 -27.25
C LYS A 264 -12.43 4.42 -27.71
N ASN A 265 -12.65 4.64 -29.00
CA ASN A 265 -13.98 4.85 -29.58
C ASN A 265 -14.89 3.60 -29.46
N ILE A 266 -14.32 2.39 -29.44
CA ILE A 266 -15.08 1.15 -29.24
C ILE A 266 -15.52 1.08 -27.77
N LEU A 267 -14.59 1.33 -26.85
CA LEU A 267 -14.83 1.22 -25.40
C LEU A 267 -15.66 2.38 -24.81
N THR A 268 -15.68 3.56 -25.44
CA THR A 268 -16.56 4.68 -25.03
C THR A 268 -17.97 4.60 -25.61
N ASN A 269 -18.16 3.86 -26.71
CA ASN A 269 -19.46 3.73 -27.37
C ASN A 269 -20.19 2.43 -26.99
N ALA A 270 -19.52 1.52 -26.28
CA ALA A 270 -20.11 0.29 -25.75
C ALA A 270 -21.11 0.58 -24.63
N SER A 271 -22.21 -0.19 -24.58
CA SER A 271 -23.10 -0.22 -23.42
C SER A 271 -22.41 -0.82 -22.19
N GLU A 272 -23.00 -0.61 -21.01
CA GLU A 272 -22.48 -1.18 -19.75
C GLU A 272 -22.51 -2.72 -19.73
N GLU A 273 -23.37 -3.35 -20.54
CA GLU A 273 -23.49 -4.81 -20.69
C GLU A 273 -22.45 -5.38 -21.67
N GLU A 274 -22.14 -4.66 -22.75
CA GLU A 274 -21.14 -5.09 -23.75
C GLU A 274 -19.69 -4.86 -23.31
N ALA A 275 -19.44 -3.81 -22.52
CA ALA A 275 -18.09 -3.38 -22.18
C ALA A 275 -17.19 -4.48 -21.58
N PRO A 276 -17.65 -5.37 -20.67
CA PRO A 276 -16.84 -6.48 -20.17
C PRO A 276 -16.41 -7.46 -21.27
N GLY A 277 -17.33 -7.86 -22.16
CA GLY A 277 -17.05 -8.80 -23.25
C GLY A 277 -16.22 -8.19 -24.39
N ILE A 278 -16.21 -6.86 -24.52
CA ILE A 278 -15.27 -6.13 -25.37
C ILE A 278 -13.88 -6.09 -24.71
N ILE A 279 -13.77 -5.82 -23.41
CA ILE A 279 -12.50 -5.82 -22.68
C ILE A 279 -11.82 -7.20 -22.72
N GLU A 280 -12.57 -8.28 -22.45
CA GLU A 280 -12.05 -9.65 -22.50
C GLU A 280 -11.49 -10.00 -23.89
N ARG A 281 -12.24 -9.69 -24.95
CA ARG A 281 -11.81 -9.90 -26.35
C ARG A 281 -10.55 -9.10 -26.69
N LEU A 282 -10.51 -7.82 -26.34
CA LEU A 282 -9.37 -6.94 -26.59
C LEU A 282 -8.11 -7.37 -25.81
N ILE A 283 -8.25 -8.03 -24.66
CA ILE A 283 -7.13 -8.65 -23.93
C ILE A 283 -6.64 -9.90 -24.67
N ALA A 284 -7.54 -10.78 -25.11
CA ALA A 284 -7.19 -11.98 -25.85
C ALA A 284 -6.54 -11.69 -27.22
N GLU A 285 -7.01 -10.67 -27.93
CA GLU A 285 -6.40 -10.18 -29.18
C GLU A 285 -4.99 -9.60 -28.92
N LYS A 286 -4.77 -8.96 -27.76
CA LYS A 286 -3.49 -8.34 -27.40
C LYS A 286 -2.40 -9.34 -27.01
N ASP A 287 -2.73 -10.55 -26.57
CA ASP A 287 -1.71 -11.59 -26.31
C ASP A 287 -0.97 -12.03 -27.60
N GLY A 288 -1.37 -11.56 -28.79
CA GLY A 288 -0.58 -11.67 -30.02
C GLY A 288 0.59 -10.68 -30.16
N ASP A 289 0.67 -9.62 -29.35
CA ASP A 289 1.67 -8.54 -29.47
C ASP A 289 2.94 -8.81 -28.64
N HIS A 290 4.12 -8.48 -29.18
CA HIS A 290 5.39 -8.96 -28.63
C HIS A 290 5.90 -8.16 -27.41
N ALA A 291 6.13 -8.86 -26.29
CA ALA A 291 6.57 -8.23 -25.05
C ALA A 291 8.02 -7.72 -25.11
N THR A 292 8.17 -6.42 -25.36
CA THR A 292 9.46 -5.72 -25.50
C THR A 292 10.32 -5.81 -24.23
N ALA A 293 11.51 -6.40 -24.35
CA ALA A 293 12.44 -6.55 -23.23
C ALA A 293 13.16 -5.23 -22.89
N THR A 294 13.07 -4.81 -21.64
CA THR A 294 13.76 -3.61 -21.10
C THR A 294 15.22 -3.93 -20.78
N LEU A 295 16.18 -3.18 -21.32
CA LEU A 295 17.59 -3.20 -20.89
C LEU A 295 17.75 -2.49 -19.53
N ILE A 296 18.46 -3.12 -18.59
CA ILE A 296 18.73 -2.54 -17.27
C ILE A 296 20.08 -1.86 -17.23
N LYS A 297 20.07 -0.53 -17.30
CA LYS A 297 21.23 0.36 -17.20
C LYS A 297 21.76 0.40 -15.75
N PRO A 298 23.07 0.60 -15.52
CA PRO A 298 24.13 0.85 -16.50
C PRO A 298 24.61 -0.41 -17.26
N THR A 299 24.07 -1.61 -16.98
CA THR A 299 24.48 -2.82 -17.71
C THR A 299 24.13 -2.74 -19.20
N ASN A 300 24.89 -3.45 -20.03
CA ASN A 300 24.72 -3.55 -21.48
C ASN A 300 24.06 -4.86 -21.94
N ARG A 301 23.97 -5.86 -21.05
CA ARG A 301 23.63 -7.26 -21.38
C ARG A 301 22.50 -7.88 -20.57
N LEU A 302 21.97 -7.22 -19.52
CA LEU A 302 20.89 -7.77 -18.69
C LEU A 302 19.53 -7.14 -19.03
N TYR A 303 18.59 -7.96 -19.46
CA TYR A 303 17.27 -7.56 -19.94
C TYR A 303 16.16 -8.23 -19.15
N ILE A 304 14.99 -7.60 -19.13
CA ILE A 304 13.82 -8.10 -18.40
C ILE A 304 12.54 -7.87 -19.21
N SER A 305 11.66 -8.88 -19.24
CA SER A 305 10.36 -8.79 -19.92
C SER A 305 9.26 -9.54 -19.17
N SER A 306 8.03 -9.42 -19.66
CA SER A 306 6.97 -10.39 -19.39
C SER A 306 7.41 -11.79 -19.88
N SER A 307 6.73 -12.83 -19.42
CA SER A 307 6.80 -14.16 -20.03
C SER A 307 5.64 -14.43 -21.00
N HIS A 308 4.63 -13.56 -21.05
CA HIS A 308 3.61 -13.60 -22.11
C HIS A 308 4.21 -12.96 -23.35
N SER A 309 4.08 -13.65 -24.50
CA SER A 309 4.35 -13.13 -25.84
C SER A 309 5.76 -12.55 -26.07
N VAL A 310 6.70 -12.86 -25.18
CA VAL A 310 8.10 -12.45 -25.29
C VAL A 310 8.80 -13.21 -26.42
N ASP A 311 9.54 -12.48 -27.24
CA ASP A 311 10.43 -13.05 -28.24
C ASP A 311 11.83 -13.29 -27.60
N PRO A 312 12.29 -14.55 -27.46
CA PRO A 312 13.60 -14.84 -26.92
C PRO A 312 14.73 -14.77 -27.97
N ARG A 313 14.45 -14.38 -29.23
CA ARG A 313 15.49 -14.26 -30.28
C ARG A 313 16.59 -13.27 -29.88
N GLY A 314 17.84 -13.68 -30.10
CA GLY A 314 19.02 -12.88 -29.78
C GLY A 314 19.36 -12.81 -28.29
N PHE A 315 18.87 -13.75 -27.48
CA PHE A 315 19.30 -13.93 -26.08
C PHE A 315 19.96 -15.30 -25.90
N ASP A 316 21.22 -15.30 -25.46
CA ASP A 316 22.02 -16.51 -25.22
C ASP A 316 21.52 -17.30 -24.00
N LEU A 317 21.12 -16.58 -22.94
CA LEU A 317 20.61 -17.16 -21.69
C LEU A 317 19.23 -16.59 -21.35
N VAL A 318 18.24 -17.46 -21.22
CA VAL A 318 16.87 -17.10 -20.78
C VAL A 318 16.58 -17.75 -19.42
N ILE A 319 16.24 -16.93 -18.43
CA ILE A 319 15.86 -17.35 -17.07
C ILE A 319 14.40 -16.98 -16.83
N SER A 320 13.53 -17.99 -16.64
CA SER A 320 12.08 -17.81 -16.48
C SER A 320 11.62 -18.13 -15.05
N CYS A 321 10.78 -17.26 -14.49
CA CYS A 321 10.13 -17.42 -13.18
C CYS A 321 8.62 -17.60 -13.40
N THR A 322 8.23 -18.80 -13.84
CA THR A 322 6.91 -19.13 -14.40
C THR A 322 6.38 -20.45 -13.84
N ALA A 323 5.06 -20.68 -13.90
CA ALA A 323 4.48 -21.96 -13.45
C ALA A 323 4.88 -23.13 -14.38
N GLU A 324 5.01 -22.84 -15.68
CA GLU A 324 5.35 -23.77 -16.75
C GLU A 324 6.56 -23.28 -17.54
N SER A 325 7.28 -24.20 -18.18
CA SER A 325 8.47 -23.92 -18.97
C SER A 325 8.09 -23.45 -20.38
N PHE A 326 8.90 -22.57 -20.98
CA PHE A 326 8.78 -22.25 -22.41
C PHE A 326 8.89 -23.51 -23.29
N PRO A 327 8.15 -23.61 -24.40
CA PRO A 327 8.24 -24.73 -25.33
C PRO A 327 9.66 -24.92 -25.87
N GLN A 328 10.11 -26.17 -26.00
CA GLN A 328 11.46 -26.45 -26.49
C GLN A 328 11.63 -26.09 -27.99
N SER A 329 10.53 -26.00 -28.76
CA SER A 329 10.53 -25.43 -30.11
C SER A 329 10.93 -23.96 -30.07
N LEU A 330 10.14 -23.11 -29.40
CA LEU A 330 10.37 -21.67 -29.26
C LEU A 330 11.83 -21.32 -28.87
N LEU A 331 12.43 -22.10 -27.96
CA LEU A 331 13.82 -21.90 -27.53
C LEU A 331 14.85 -22.28 -28.62
N LYS A 332 14.61 -23.36 -29.39
CA LYS A 332 15.45 -23.78 -30.53
C LYS A 332 15.30 -22.83 -31.71
N ASP A 333 14.06 -22.48 -32.06
CA ASP A 333 13.72 -21.59 -33.18
C ASP A 333 14.29 -20.18 -32.95
N ALA A 334 14.41 -19.76 -31.69
CA ALA A 334 15.06 -18.51 -31.28
C ALA A 334 16.59 -18.59 -31.11
N ASN A 335 17.19 -19.77 -31.30
CA ASN A 335 18.61 -20.06 -31.09
C ASN A 335 19.13 -19.72 -29.67
N VAL A 336 18.32 -19.99 -28.64
CA VAL A 336 18.70 -19.80 -27.23
C VAL A 336 19.67 -20.91 -26.81
N GLN A 337 20.91 -20.54 -26.50
CA GLN A 337 21.97 -21.48 -26.12
C GLN A 337 21.69 -22.13 -24.76
N HIS A 338 21.17 -21.36 -23.80
CA HIS A 338 20.95 -21.77 -22.43
C HIS A 338 19.58 -21.32 -21.91
N TYR A 339 18.84 -22.24 -21.30
CA TYR A 339 17.54 -21.96 -20.71
C TYR A 339 17.45 -22.54 -19.30
N LEU A 340 16.91 -21.74 -18.36
CA LEU A 340 16.76 -22.15 -16.97
C LEU A 340 15.38 -21.77 -16.44
N HIS A 341 14.56 -22.79 -16.15
CA HIS A 341 13.22 -22.63 -15.60
C HIS A 341 13.23 -22.66 -14.06
N LEU A 342 12.91 -21.54 -13.45
CA LEU A 342 12.57 -21.45 -12.03
C LEU A 342 11.05 -21.63 -11.90
N LYS A 343 10.61 -22.88 -11.67
CA LYS A 343 9.20 -23.19 -11.47
C LYS A 343 8.65 -22.49 -10.23
N CYS A 344 7.85 -21.44 -10.45
CA CYS A 344 7.28 -20.56 -9.44
C CYS A 344 5.81 -20.24 -9.78
N GLN A 345 4.94 -20.20 -8.77
CA GLN A 345 3.55 -19.75 -8.91
C GLN A 345 3.47 -18.22 -9.10
N THR A 346 2.27 -17.65 -9.20
CA THR A 346 2.08 -16.18 -9.26
C THR A 346 2.01 -15.54 -7.87
N GLY A 347 2.24 -14.23 -7.81
CA GLY A 347 2.07 -13.40 -6.61
C GLY A 347 2.83 -13.90 -5.38
N LYS A 348 2.17 -13.85 -4.21
CA LYS A 348 2.79 -14.19 -2.90
C LYS A 348 3.34 -15.62 -2.83
N LEU A 349 2.71 -16.57 -3.52
CA LEU A 349 3.19 -17.95 -3.59
C LEU A 349 4.43 -18.05 -4.48
N GLY A 350 4.41 -17.38 -5.63
CA GLY A 350 5.60 -17.17 -6.46
C GLY A 350 6.78 -16.57 -5.71
N SER A 351 6.54 -15.55 -4.87
CA SER A 351 7.57 -14.96 -4.02
C SER A 351 8.16 -15.96 -3.01
N ARG A 352 7.37 -16.91 -2.49
CA ARG A 352 7.86 -18.00 -1.62
C ARG A 352 8.69 -18.99 -2.43
N ASP A 353 8.17 -19.43 -3.57
CA ASP A 353 8.82 -20.43 -4.44
C ASP A 353 10.16 -19.91 -4.96
N LEU A 354 10.24 -18.62 -5.31
CA LEU A 354 11.48 -17.97 -5.68
C LEU A 354 12.54 -18.06 -4.57
N ARG A 355 12.15 -18.03 -3.28
CA ARG A 355 13.11 -18.14 -2.17
C ARG A 355 13.83 -19.49 -2.15
N SER A 356 13.14 -20.58 -2.45
CA SER A 356 13.76 -21.92 -2.50
C SER A 356 14.44 -22.19 -3.84
N ARG A 357 13.98 -21.59 -4.95
CA ARG A 357 14.62 -21.74 -6.27
C ARG A 357 15.87 -20.88 -6.46
N LEU A 358 15.93 -19.69 -5.87
CA LEU A 358 17.02 -18.74 -6.08
C LEU A 358 18.41 -19.24 -5.63
N PRO A 359 18.58 -19.97 -4.50
CA PRO A 359 19.87 -20.57 -4.16
C PRO A 359 20.39 -21.55 -5.23
N HIS A 360 19.50 -22.34 -5.83
CA HIS A 360 19.88 -23.26 -6.92
C HIS A 360 20.28 -22.51 -8.20
N LEU A 361 19.54 -21.45 -8.57
CA LEU A 361 19.90 -20.53 -9.65
C LEU A 361 21.32 -19.99 -9.43
N LEU A 362 21.62 -19.48 -8.24
CA LEU A 362 22.92 -18.89 -7.91
C LEU A 362 24.07 -19.91 -7.86
N ALA A 363 23.80 -21.18 -7.56
CA ALA A 363 24.79 -22.25 -7.56
C ALA A 363 25.21 -22.69 -8.97
N ILE A 364 24.31 -22.58 -9.97
CA ILE A 364 24.60 -22.96 -11.37
C ILE A 364 24.84 -21.75 -12.29
N PHE A 365 24.55 -20.51 -11.83
CA PHE A 365 24.78 -19.30 -12.62
C PHE A 365 26.26 -19.14 -13.04
N THR A 366 27.19 -19.65 -12.22
CA THR A 366 28.63 -19.63 -12.49
C THR A 366 29.11 -20.67 -13.50
N SER A 367 28.27 -21.63 -13.93
CA SER A 367 28.63 -22.64 -14.92
C SER A 367 28.14 -22.36 -16.34
N PHE A 368 27.48 -21.23 -16.60
CA PHE A 368 27.10 -20.82 -17.96
C PHE A 368 28.28 -20.14 -18.67
N PRO A 369 28.75 -20.65 -19.83
CA PRO A 369 29.86 -20.08 -20.60
C PRO A 369 29.42 -18.84 -21.41
N LEU A 370 28.97 -17.78 -20.72
CA LEU A 370 28.55 -16.54 -21.38
C LEU A 370 29.77 -15.73 -21.87
N SER A 371 29.69 -15.26 -23.11
CA SER A 371 30.73 -14.44 -23.75
C SER A 371 30.64 -12.96 -23.33
N GLU A 372 31.63 -12.16 -23.75
CA GLU A 372 31.58 -10.69 -23.63
C GLU A 372 30.50 -10.01 -24.48
N HIS A 373 29.71 -10.76 -25.27
CA HIS A 373 28.59 -10.22 -26.03
C HIS A 373 27.25 -10.89 -25.68
N SER A 374 27.26 -11.96 -24.87
CA SER A 374 26.07 -12.74 -24.57
C SER A 374 25.03 -11.95 -23.76
N ARG A 375 23.78 -11.97 -24.22
CA ARG A 375 22.64 -11.24 -23.64
C ARG A 375 21.80 -12.17 -22.76
N VAL A 376 21.41 -11.69 -21.58
CA VAL A 376 20.65 -12.45 -20.59
C VAL A 376 19.26 -11.86 -20.41
N LEU A 377 18.22 -12.68 -20.53
CA LEU A 377 16.82 -12.29 -20.40
C LEU A 377 16.18 -12.92 -19.14
N PHE A 378 15.58 -12.08 -18.29
CA PHE A 378 14.81 -12.49 -17.12
C PHE A 378 13.31 -12.30 -17.36
N CYS A 379 12.52 -13.38 -17.27
CA CYS A 379 11.08 -13.36 -17.57
C CYS A 379 10.23 -13.82 -16.37
N CYS A 380 9.07 -13.20 -16.18
CA CYS A 380 7.98 -13.72 -15.34
C CYS A 380 6.64 -13.15 -15.87
N PRO A 381 5.47 -13.68 -15.47
CA PRO A 381 4.17 -13.28 -16.06
C PRO A 381 3.98 -11.75 -16.16
N THR A 382 4.14 -11.01 -15.07
CA THR A 382 3.99 -9.54 -15.11
C THR A 382 5.19 -8.78 -15.64
N GLY A 383 6.35 -9.44 -15.79
CA GLY A 383 7.68 -8.82 -16.00
C GLY A 383 8.18 -7.91 -14.87
N LYS A 384 7.37 -7.67 -13.82
CA LYS A 384 7.55 -6.58 -12.85
C LYS A 384 7.79 -7.05 -11.41
N ASP A 385 7.74 -8.36 -11.15
CA ASP A 385 7.86 -8.94 -9.80
C ASP A 385 8.97 -10.00 -9.70
N LEU A 386 8.69 -11.27 -10.01
CA LEU A 386 9.65 -12.37 -9.76
C LEU A 386 10.93 -12.25 -10.59
N SER A 387 10.83 -11.85 -11.87
CA SER A 387 12.00 -11.60 -12.72
C SER A 387 12.86 -10.45 -12.20
N VAL A 388 12.22 -9.38 -11.68
CA VAL A 388 12.92 -8.26 -11.03
C VAL A 388 13.66 -8.73 -9.79
N GLY A 389 13.05 -9.63 -9.00
CA GLY A 389 13.69 -10.25 -7.84
C GLY A 389 14.91 -11.11 -8.21
N THR A 390 14.78 -11.97 -9.22
CA THR A 390 15.88 -12.82 -9.70
C THR A 390 17.02 -11.98 -10.27
N LEU A 391 16.72 -10.99 -11.11
CA LEU A 391 17.72 -10.07 -11.66
C LEU A 391 18.41 -9.26 -10.56
N LEU A 392 17.68 -8.78 -9.54
CA LEU A 392 18.27 -8.05 -8.41
C LEU A 392 19.31 -8.90 -7.65
N ALA A 393 19.09 -10.20 -7.51
CA ALA A 393 20.08 -11.09 -6.91
C ALA A 393 21.37 -11.18 -7.75
N ILE A 394 21.25 -11.28 -9.09
CA ILE A 394 22.38 -11.27 -10.02
C ILE A 394 23.11 -9.93 -10.01
N LEU A 395 22.40 -8.80 -10.01
CA LEU A 395 22.97 -7.44 -9.90
C LEU A 395 23.77 -7.24 -8.61
N CYS A 396 23.36 -7.86 -7.50
CA CYS A 396 24.08 -7.79 -6.22
C CYS A 396 25.32 -8.70 -6.19
N LEU A 397 25.25 -9.88 -6.81
CA LEU A 397 26.28 -10.92 -6.67
C LEU A 397 27.33 -10.94 -7.77
N TYR A 398 27.00 -10.55 -9.00
CA TYR A 398 27.85 -10.75 -10.19
C TYR A 398 28.05 -9.50 -11.03
N VAL A 399 27.63 -8.32 -10.56
CA VAL A 399 27.80 -7.06 -11.29
C VAL A 399 28.62 -6.08 -10.45
N ASP A 400 29.60 -5.42 -11.07
CA ASP A 400 30.43 -4.37 -10.47
C ASP A 400 29.70 -3.01 -10.47
N GLU A 401 30.37 -1.92 -10.06
CA GLU A 401 29.75 -0.58 -9.96
C GLU A 401 29.55 0.09 -11.33
N ASP A 402 30.29 -0.32 -12.37
CA ASP A 402 30.19 0.20 -13.74
C ASP A 402 29.08 -0.49 -14.55
N GLY A 403 28.62 -1.66 -14.12
CA GLY A 403 27.52 -2.42 -14.73
C GLY A 403 27.95 -3.65 -15.52
N THR A 404 29.21 -4.09 -15.41
CA THR A 404 29.74 -5.25 -16.12
C THR A 404 29.41 -6.54 -15.37
N LEU A 405 28.95 -7.56 -16.11
CA LEU A 405 28.65 -8.89 -15.58
C LEU A 405 29.95 -9.72 -15.45
N ASN A 406 30.35 -10.01 -14.22
CA ASN A 406 31.57 -10.72 -13.85
C ASN A 406 31.22 -12.09 -13.22
N ILE A 407 30.83 -13.06 -14.03
CA ILE A 407 30.33 -14.37 -13.57
C ILE A 407 31.36 -15.11 -12.69
N GLY A 408 32.64 -15.08 -13.07
CA GLY A 408 33.73 -15.71 -12.31
C GLY A 408 34.08 -15.01 -10.99
N LYS A 409 33.52 -13.82 -10.69
CA LYS A 409 33.83 -13.03 -9.49
C LYS A 409 32.56 -12.71 -8.70
N ARG A 410 32.06 -13.71 -7.97
CA ARG A 410 30.96 -13.55 -7.01
C ARG A 410 31.37 -12.59 -5.88
N ARG A 411 30.56 -11.56 -5.62
CA ARG A 411 30.69 -10.64 -4.47
C ARG A 411 30.40 -11.39 -3.16
N GLU A 412 31.19 -11.13 -2.12
CA GLU A 412 31.02 -11.78 -0.81
C GLU A 412 29.80 -11.23 -0.07
N SER A 413 29.11 -12.09 0.70
CA SER A 413 27.89 -11.72 1.43
C SER A 413 28.11 -10.58 2.45
N LYS A 414 29.34 -10.42 2.97
CA LYS A 414 29.71 -9.33 3.88
C LYS A 414 29.54 -7.93 3.26
N ASP A 415 29.68 -7.83 1.95
CA ASP A 415 29.59 -6.58 1.19
C ASP A 415 28.14 -6.27 0.75
N ILE A 416 27.23 -7.24 0.87
CA ILE A 416 25.86 -7.17 0.36
C ILE A 416 24.90 -6.74 1.47
N GLY A 417 25.01 -5.48 1.90
CA GLY A 417 24.11 -4.91 2.91
C GLY A 417 22.71 -4.56 2.38
N LYS A 418 21.74 -4.42 3.28
CA LYS A 418 20.37 -3.88 3.01
C LYS A 418 20.37 -2.48 2.35
N VAL A 419 21.50 -1.78 2.41
CA VAL A 419 21.81 -0.51 1.73
C VAL A 419 22.13 -0.78 0.26
N PHE A 420 23.12 -1.62 -0.02
CA PHE A 420 23.57 -2.01 -1.35
C PHE A 420 22.45 -2.67 -2.19
N ILE A 421 21.62 -3.53 -1.58
CA ILE A 421 20.46 -4.13 -2.27
C ILE A 421 19.46 -3.05 -2.75
N LYS A 422 19.30 -1.93 -2.02
CA LYS A 422 18.45 -0.80 -2.48
C LYS A 422 19.11 -0.03 -3.62
N GLN A 423 20.42 0.19 -3.54
CA GLN A 423 21.22 0.82 -4.62
C GLN A 423 21.08 0.01 -5.91
N ARG A 424 21.23 -1.32 -5.86
CA ARG A 424 21.07 -2.21 -7.03
C ARG A 424 19.64 -2.28 -7.54
N LEU A 425 18.64 -2.18 -6.67
CA LEU A 425 17.24 -2.08 -7.09
C LEU A 425 16.91 -0.72 -7.74
N SER A 426 17.63 0.35 -7.40
CA SER A 426 17.41 1.67 -8.01
C SER A 426 17.83 1.70 -9.49
N TRP A 427 18.80 0.87 -9.89
CA TRP A 427 19.19 0.69 -11.30
C TRP A 427 18.04 0.14 -12.13
N ILE A 428 17.31 -0.85 -11.61
CA ILE A 428 16.15 -1.45 -12.29
C ILE A 428 15.01 -0.43 -12.42
N THR A 429 14.64 0.23 -11.32
CA THR A 429 13.49 1.16 -11.30
C THR A 429 13.77 2.49 -12.02
N THR A 430 15.04 2.88 -12.18
CA THR A 430 15.41 4.05 -13.01
C THR A 430 15.51 3.68 -14.48
N SER A 431 15.77 2.40 -14.81
CA SER A 431 15.70 1.91 -16.20
C SER A 431 14.27 1.78 -16.72
N ASN A 432 13.31 1.42 -15.84
CA ASN A 432 11.87 1.47 -16.13
C ASN A 432 11.08 1.54 -14.79
N PRO A 433 10.32 2.61 -14.51
CA PRO A 433 9.61 2.80 -13.24
C PRO A 433 8.57 1.73 -12.89
N ALA A 434 8.07 0.98 -13.87
CA ALA A 434 7.11 -0.10 -13.63
C ALA A 434 7.75 -1.37 -13.02
N LEU A 435 9.08 -1.51 -13.08
CA LEU A 435 9.83 -2.68 -12.61
C LEU A 435 10.08 -2.63 -11.09
N ASN A 436 9.00 -2.64 -10.31
CA ASN A 436 9.03 -2.42 -8.88
C ASN A 436 8.52 -3.65 -8.11
N PRO A 437 9.40 -4.51 -7.56
CA PRO A 437 9.03 -5.84 -7.07
C PRO A 437 8.22 -5.75 -5.78
N SER A 438 7.33 -6.73 -5.58
CA SER A 438 6.47 -6.81 -4.41
C SER A 438 7.28 -6.91 -3.11
N ARG A 439 6.65 -6.54 -1.99
CA ARG A 439 7.27 -6.67 -0.66
C ARG A 439 7.66 -8.13 -0.37
N ALA A 440 6.85 -9.09 -0.79
CA ALA A 440 7.11 -10.51 -0.60
C ALA A 440 8.32 -10.98 -1.43
N THR A 441 8.41 -10.57 -2.70
CA THR A 441 9.56 -10.90 -3.57
C THR A 441 10.85 -10.31 -3.03
N LEU A 442 10.89 -9.03 -2.64
CA LEU A 442 12.09 -8.46 -2.04
C LEU A 442 12.44 -9.10 -0.68
N GLN A 443 11.45 -9.51 0.12
CA GLN A 443 11.73 -10.27 1.35
C GLN A 443 12.40 -11.63 1.06
N SER A 444 12.07 -12.28 -0.05
CA SER A 444 12.73 -13.52 -0.47
C SER A 444 14.12 -13.32 -1.04
N VAL A 445 14.34 -12.27 -1.85
CA VAL A 445 15.69 -11.90 -2.32
C VAL A 445 16.58 -11.51 -1.13
N ASN A 446 16.06 -10.71 -0.20
CA ASN A 446 16.78 -10.34 1.02
C ASN A 446 17.13 -11.55 1.90
N ALA A 447 16.31 -12.60 1.95
CA ALA A 447 16.65 -13.80 2.70
C ALA A 447 17.91 -14.45 2.12
N VAL A 448 17.89 -14.77 0.83
CA VAL A 448 18.99 -15.47 0.12
C VAL A 448 20.26 -14.63 0.06
N LEU A 449 20.16 -13.29 -0.08
CA LEU A 449 21.33 -12.41 -0.12
C LEU A 449 21.94 -12.12 1.26
N LEU A 450 21.15 -12.15 2.33
CA LEU A 450 21.58 -11.80 3.70
C LEU A 450 21.69 -13.01 4.63
N GLU A 451 21.62 -14.23 4.11
CA GLU A 451 21.50 -15.46 4.91
C GLU A 451 22.72 -15.73 5.80
N SER A 452 23.86 -15.06 5.55
CA SER A 452 25.01 -15.02 6.47
C SER A 452 24.75 -14.27 7.80
N GLU A 453 23.66 -13.49 7.92
CA GLU A 453 23.22 -12.88 9.18
C GLU A 453 22.40 -13.85 10.08
N ASN A 454 22.14 -15.11 9.67
CA ASN A 454 21.22 -16.00 10.44
C ASN A 454 21.63 -17.49 10.49
N PRO A 455 22.35 -17.95 11.54
CA PRO A 455 22.80 -19.34 11.68
C PRO A 455 21.70 -20.42 11.69
N LYS A 456 20.42 -20.05 11.89
CA LYS A 456 19.30 -21.01 11.97
C LYS A 456 18.84 -21.57 10.62
N ALA A 457 19.27 -21.00 9.50
CA ALA A 457 18.90 -21.49 8.16
C ALA A 457 19.47 -22.89 7.84
N HIS A 458 20.60 -23.26 8.44
CA HIS A 458 21.36 -24.47 8.10
C HIS A 458 20.70 -25.80 8.56
N LEU A 459 19.59 -25.75 9.29
CA LEU A 459 18.95 -26.93 9.93
C LEU A 459 17.70 -27.46 9.21
N GLN A 460 17.29 -26.89 8.07
CA GLN A 460 16.10 -27.31 7.34
C GLN A 460 16.37 -28.16 6.08
N THR A 461 17.60 -28.20 5.55
CA THR A 461 17.93 -28.98 4.34
C THR A 461 18.08 -30.48 4.60
N ASN A 462 18.47 -30.89 5.82
CA ASN A 462 18.90 -32.26 6.13
C ASN A 462 17.81 -33.10 6.84
N LYS A 463 16.52 -32.81 6.61
CA LYS A 463 15.38 -33.49 7.25
C LYS A 463 14.44 -34.23 6.29
N LEU A 464 15.02 -34.97 5.33
CA LEU A 464 14.31 -35.98 4.54
C LEU A 464 15.09 -37.30 4.48
N SER A 465 15.31 -37.93 5.64
CA SER A 465 15.75 -39.32 5.73
C SER A 465 15.48 -39.94 7.11
N ASN A 466 14.73 -41.04 7.10
CA ASN A 466 14.65 -42.13 8.10
C ASN A 466 13.96 -41.87 9.46
N ASP A 467 13.64 -42.98 10.13
CA ASP A 467 12.49 -43.14 11.03
C ASP A 467 12.78 -43.12 12.55
N LYS A 468 11.66 -43.14 13.30
CA LYS A 468 11.50 -43.37 14.75
C LYS A 468 11.75 -44.86 15.13
N PRO A 469 11.82 -45.29 16.43
CA PRO A 469 11.17 -44.67 17.60
C PRO A 469 11.88 -44.72 19.00
N THR A 470 11.37 -43.88 19.95
CA THR A 470 11.12 -44.03 21.43
C THR A 470 11.87 -45.07 22.32
N PHE A 471 12.09 -44.91 23.65
CA PHE A 471 11.72 -43.86 24.64
C PHE A 471 12.78 -43.69 25.81
N PRO A 472 12.53 -43.79 27.16
CA PRO A 472 12.94 -42.78 28.17
C PRO A 472 14.12 -43.27 29.10
N THR A 473 14.53 -42.73 30.27
CA THR A 473 13.80 -42.07 31.41
C THR A 473 14.77 -41.50 32.49
N SER A 474 14.36 -40.48 33.28
CA SER A 474 14.64 -40.24 34.74
C SER A 474 16.07 -40.06 35.30
N ILE A 475 16.37 -39.57 36.55
CA ILE A 475 15.78 -38.66 37.58
C ILE A 475 16.92 -38.32 38.60
N ALA A 476 16.93 -37.12 39.20
CA ALA A 476 17.37 -36.73 40.59
C ALA A 476 18.00 -35.31 40.62
N VAL A 477 17.78 -34.32 41.53
CA VAL A 477 16.97 -34.05 42.75
C VAL A 477 17.81 -33.79 44.03
N ARG A 478 17.59 -32.60 44.65
CA ARG A 478 17.92 -32.17 46.05
C ARG A 478 19.39 -31.78 46.40
N ASP A 479 19.68 -30.97 47.43
CA ASP A 479 18.83 -30.33 48.46
C ASP A 479 19.27 -28.92 49.00
N THR A 480 18.52 -28.43 50.00
CA THR A 480 18.54 -27.19 50.84
C THR A 480 19.89 -26.54 51.28
N LYS A 481 20.08 -25.20 51.46
CA LYS A 481 19.45 -24.13 52.34
C LYS A 481 20.09 -24.06 53.78
N PRO A 482 20.04 -22.96 54.58
CA PRO A 482 20.53 -21.56 54.35
C PRO A 482 21.09 -20.81 55.62
N ILE A 483 21.28 -19.46 55.52
CA ILE A 483 21.38 -18.44 56.63
C ILE A 483 22.74 -18.40 57.38
N SER A 484 23.34 -17.28 57.82
CA SER A 484 23.01 -15.83 57.83
C SER A 484 24.12 -14.99 57.11
N HIS A 485 24.50 -13.70 57.34
CA HIS A 485 24.07 -12.43 58.00
C HIS A 485 24.99 -11.31 57.40
N GLU A 486 24.68 -10.00 57.34
CA GLU A 486 23.38 -9.32 57.24
C GLU A 486 23.40 -8.06 56.32
N PRO A 487 23.91 -6.85 56.67
CA PRO A 487 23.36 -5.63 56.06
C PRO A 487 24.34 -4.75 55.24
N THR A 488 23.88 -4.32 54.06
CA THR A 488 24.17 -2.99 53.50
C THR A 488 22.92 -2.46 52.79
N SER A 489 22.78 -1.14 52.72
CA SER A 489 21.50 -0.46 52.45
C SER A 489 20.98 -0.59 51.02
N THR A 490 19.70 -0.93 50.89
CA THR A 490 18.93 -0.82 49.66
C THR A 490 18.60 0.64 49.31
N ASN A 491 18.68 0.99 48.03
CA ASN A 491 17.68 1.84 47.36
C ASN A 491 17.85 1.71 45.84
N ASN A 492 16.96 0.96 45.20
CA ASN A 492 16.99 0.70 43.76
C ASN A 492 15.60 1.02 43.19
N ASP A 493 15.30 2.32 43.14
CA ASP A 493 13.94 2.83 42.97
C ASP A 493 13.41 2.66 41.54
N ARG A 494 12.81 1.49 41.30
CA ARG A 494 12.21 1.11 40.02
C ARG A 494 10.83 1.74 39.85
N SER A 495 10.81 3.06 39.67
CA SER A 495 9.62 3.77 39.21
C SER A 495 9.01 3.09 37.96
N PRO A 496 7.72 2.71 37.98
CA PRO A 496 7.10 2.07 36.83
C PRO A 496 7.03 3.04 35.64
N SER A 497 7.32 2.52 34.44
CA SER A 497 7.22 3.30 33.20
C SER A 497 5.81 3.88 33.05
N LEU A 498 5.68 5.16 32.67
CA LEU A 498 4.41 5.89 32.59
C LEU A 498 3.22 5.09 32.00
N PRO A 499 3.34 4.31 30.90
CA PRO A 499 2.22 3.50 30.38
C PRO A 499 1.79 2.35 31.29
N THR A 500 2.71 1.78 32.09
CA THR A 500 2.39 0.80 33.14
C THR A 500 1.71 1.47 34.33
N SER A 501 2.16 2.67 34.73
CA SER A 501 1.56 3.44 35.82
C SER A 501 0.14 3.87 35.47
N ILE A 502 -0.08 4.39 34.25
CA ILE A 502 -1.42 4.70 33.73
C ILE A 502 -2.29 3.44 33.70
N PHE A 503 -1.80 2.34 33.13
CA PHE A 503 -2.58 1.10 33.03
C PHE A 503 -2.96 0.53 34.41
N HIS A 504 -2.06 0.54 35.39
CA HIS A 504 -2.40 0.12 36.75
C HIS A 504 -3.34 1.10 37.45
N ASN A 505 -3.18 2.43 37.29
CA ASN A 505 -4.11 3.41 37.86
C ASN A 505 -5.54 3.30 37.30
N LEU A 506 -5.70 2.75 36.09
CA LEU A 506 -7.00 2.42 35.48
C LEU A 506 -7.51 1.01 35.87
N ALA A 507 -6.66 0.17 36.50
CA ALA A 507 -6.97 -1.20 36.91
C ALA A 507 -7.11 -1.39 38.44
N THR A 508 -6.58 -0.47 39.25
CA THR A 508 -6.59 -0.57 40.72
C THR A 508 -8.01 -0.41 41.28
N PRO A 509 -8.56 -1.40 42.01
CA PRO A 509 -9.94 -1.39 42.50
C PRO A 509 -10.12 -0.57 43.79
N SER A 510 -9.52 0.62 43.88
CA SER A 510 -9.78 1.56 44.97
C SER A 510 -11.11 2.29 44.71
N SER A 511 -12.17 1.75 45.32
CA SER A 511 -13.60 1.97 45.01
C SER A 511 -14.05 1.36 43.67
N SER A 512 -15.03 0.46 43.76
CA SER A 512 -15.54 -0.35 42.65
C SER A 512 -16.63 0.34 41.81
N ASP A 513 -16.82 1.65 41.97
CA ASP A 513 -17.81 2.42 41.22
C ASP A 513 -17.24 3.73 40.65
N ARG A 514 -16.05 3.65 40.05
CA ARG A 514 -15.44 4.76 39.33
C ARG A 514 -16.05 4.95 37.94
N ARG A 515 -17.39 4.99 37.87
CA ARG A 515 -18.15 5.55 36.76
C ARG A 515 -17.84 7.03 36.66
N TRP A 516 -17.28 7.49 35.54
CA TRP A 516 -17.19 8.93 35.26
C TRP A 516 -18.27 9.34 34.26
N LEU A 517 -18.90 10.47 34.53
CA LEU A 517 -19.86 11.07 33.62
C LEU A 517 -19.14 11.58 32.37
N PHE A 518 -19.75 11.40 31.21
CA PHE A 518 -19.29 11.97 29.95
C PHE A 518 -20.42 12.65 29.20
N THR A 519 -20.06 13.59 28.34
CA THR A 519 -20.96 14.21 27.36
C THR A 519 -20.26 14.26 26.01
N ARG A 520 -20.93 13.80 24.96
CA ARG A 520 -20.42 13.81 23.57
C ARG A 520 -21.47 14.42 22.65
N THR A 521 -21.06 15.33 21.77
CA THR A 521 -21.89 15.73 20.62
C THR A 521 -21.57 14.81 19.44
N LEU A 522 -22.59 14.22 18.83
CA LEU A 522 -22.50 13.42 17.62
C LEU A 522 -23.12 14.22 16.47
N ARG A 523 -22.30 14.53 15.46
CA ARG A 523 -22.78 15.13 14.21
C ARG A 523 -22.65 14.10 13.09
N SER A 524 -23.78 13.77 12.49
CA SER A 524 -23.81 12.97 11.27
C SER A 524 -23.21 13.72 10.09
N SER A 525 -22.51 13.00 9.20
CA SER A 525 -22.07 13.49 7.89
C SER A 525 -23.15 13.32 6.79
N LEU A 526 -24.26 12.64 7.11
CA LEU A 526 -25.43 12.44 6.25
C LEU A 526 -26.63 13.21 6.84
N PRO A 527 -27.27 14.13 6.09
CA PRO A 527 -28.43 14.89 6.58
C PRO A 527 -29.63 14.04 7.02
N THR A 528 -29.73 12.80 6.53
CA THR A 528 -30.82 11.85 6.84
C THR A 528 -30.59 11.02 8.10
N HIS A 529 -29.47 11.20 8.81
CA HIS A 529 -29.14 10.43 10.01
C HIS A 529 -29.06 11.37 11.23
N PRO A 530 -29.56 10.93 12.41
CA PRO A 530 -29.68 11.80 13.57
C PRO A 530 -28.33 12.35 14.06
N SER A 531 -28.32 13.66 14.34
CA SER A 531 -27.28 14.32 15.13
C SER A 531 -27.85 14.67 16.51
N GLY A 532 -27.01 14.76 17.53
CA GLY A 532 -27.47 14.92 18.92
C GLY A 532 -26.35 14.88 19.96
N SER A 533 -26.74 14.76 21.22
CA SER A 533 -25.84 14.64 22.38
C SER A 533 -26.04 13.31 23.11
N VAL A 534 -24.95 12.61 23.42
CA VAL A 534 -24.94 11.51 24.38
C VAL A 534 -24.50 12.05 25.74
N ILE A 535 -25.29 11.76 26.78
CA ILE A 535 -24.88 11.93 28.19
C ILE A 535 -24.91 10.54 28.83
N GLY A 536 -23.82 10.14 29.49
CA GLY A 536 -23.68 8.77 30.00
C GLY A 536 -22.59 8.61 31.04
N THR A 537 -22.36 7.36 31.44
CA THR A 537 -21.26 6.96 32.33
C THR A 537 -20.29 6.05 31.59
N ALA A 538 -19.00 6.15 31.94
CA ALA A 538 -17.95 5.31 31.41
C ALA A 538 -17.18 4.59 32.54
N THR A 539 -16.68 3.38 32.25
CA THR A 539 -15.98 2.50 33.20
C THR A 539 -14.77 1.82 32.58
N PHE A 540 -13.84 1.37 33.43
CA PHE A 540 -12.86 0.34 33.12
C PHE A 540 -13.09 -0.88 34.01
N THR A 541 -13.11 -2.07 33.42
CA THR A 541 -13.26 -3.36 34.11
C THR A 541 -12.04 -4.24 33.82
N PRO A 542 -11.27 -4.69 34.82
CA PRO A 542 -10.17 -5.63 34.64
C PRO A 542 -10.62 -6.94 33.99
N CYS A 543 -9.86 -7.42 33.00
CA CYS A 543 -10.09 -8.67 32.30
C CYS A 543 -8.77 -9.42 32.10
N SER A 544 -8.83 -10.76 32.06
CA SER A 544 -7.67 -11.63 31.94
C SER A 544 -7.90 -12.68 30.85
N PHE A 545 -7.05 -12.70 29.83
CA PHE A 545 -7.17 -13.63 28.70
C PHE A 545 -5.91 -14.50 28.52
N PRO A 546 -6.03 -15.75 28.03
CA PRO A 546 -4.88 -16.56 27.66
C PRO A 546 -4.16 -15.97 26.44
N SER A 547 -2.84 -15.82 26.51
CA SER A 547 -2.04 -15.23 25.42
C SER A 547 -1.99 -16.15 24.18
N PRO A 548 -2.41 -15.71 22.97
CA PRO A 548 -2.44 -16.52 21.76
C PRO A 548 -1.07 -16.66 21.08
N SER A 549 -0.07 -17.17 21.80
CA SER A 549 1.09 -17.94 21.28
C SER A 549 2.12 -18.20 22.40
N PRO A 550 2.69 -19.42 22.49
CA PRO A 550 3.87 -19.68 23.31
C PRO A 550 5.16 -19.23 22.60
N SER A 551 6.03 -18.54 23.32
CA SER A 551 7.40 -18.25 22.89
C SER A 551 8.24 -19.54 22.82
N LEU A 552 9.03 -19.70 21.75
CA LEU A 552 10.02 -20.78 21.62
C LEU A 552 11.28 -20.50 22.48
N SER A 553 11.07 -20.44 23.79
CA SER A 553 12.10 -20.27 24.83
C SER A 553 11.77 -20.97 26.15
N ASP A 554 10.49 -21.25 26.43
CA ASP A 554 10.05 -21.50 27.80
C ASP A 554 9.89 -23.01 28.08
N THR A 555 10.86 -23.58 28.81
CA THR A 555 10.78 -24.95 29.34
C THR A 555 9.65 -25.07 30.36
N ALA A 556 8.85 -26.13 30.25
CA ALA A 556 7.54 -26.21 30.88
C ALA A 556 7.54 -26.39 32.42
N THR A 557 7.58 -25.29 33.17
CA THR A 557 6.97 -25.21 34.52
C THR A 557 6.59 -23.77 34.89
N SER A 558 5.49 -23.25 34.36
CA SER A 558 4.83 -22.02 34.81
C SER A 558 3.35 -22.00 34.40
N PRO A 559 2.42 -21.52 35.25
CA PRO A 559 1.03 -21.30 34.86
C PRO A 559 0.91 -20.26 33.73
N SER A 560 -0.18 -20.35 32.98
CA SER A 560 -0.52 -19.49 31.83
C SER A 560 -0.15 -18.02 32.02
N THR A 561 0.65 -17.46 31.12
CA THR A 561 0.92 -16.02 31.05
C THR A 561 -0.34 -15.28 30.60
N MET A 562 -1.23 -14.97 31.55
CA MET A 562 -2.44 -14.20 31.28
C MET A 562 -2.08 -12.78 30.86
N GLN A 563 -2.66 -12.33 29.76
CA GLN A 563 -2.51 -10.96 29.31
C GLN A 563 -3.43 -10.05 30.12
N GLN A 564 -2.85 -9.03 30.76
CA GLN A 564 -3.60 -8.01 31.48
C GLN A 564 -4.35 -7.12 30.49
N ALA A 565 -5.68 -7.11 30.60
CA ALA A 565 -6.58 -6.31 29.80
C ALA A 565 -7.48 -5.45 30.70
N LEU A 566 -7.96 -4.34 30.14
CA LEU A 566 -9.08 -3.57 30.68
C LEU A 566 -10.15 -3.46 29.60
N LEU A 567 -11.35 -3.95 29.89
CA LEU A 567 -12.54 -3.64 29.11
C LEU A 567 -12.97 -2.22 29.45
N TYR A 568 -13.01 -1.35 28.45
CA TYR A 568 -13.65 -0.05 28.53
C TYR A 568 -15.11 -0.18 28.13
N ALA A 569 -16.00 0.53 28.82
CA ALA A 569 -17.40 0.68 28.41
C ALA A 569 -17.88 2.13 28.57
N GLU A 570 -18.65 2.61 27.60
CA GLU A 570 -19.52 3.78 27.67
C GLU A 570 -20.98 3.30 27.54
N GLU A 571 -21.85 3.77 28.42
CA GLU A 571 -23.30 3.62 28.32
C GLU A 571 -23.98 4.94 28.66
N GLY A 572 -24.89 5.40 27.82
CA GLY A 572 -25.55 6.69 27.98
C GLY A 572 -26.79 6.85 27.10
N LYS A 573 -27.51 7.94 27.33
CA LYS A 573 -28.71 8.30 26.59
C LYS A 573 -28.33 9.27 25.47
N PHE A 574 -28.55 8.86 24.22
CA PHE A 574 -28.42 9.70 23.03
C PHE A 574 -29.73 10.44 22.80
N VAL A 575 -29.69 11.77 22.85
CA VAL A 575 -30.82 12.64 22.54
C VAL A 575 -30.52 13.39 21.25
N THR A 576 -31.38 13.21 20.26
CA THR A 576 -31.25 13.86 18.93
C THR A 576 -31.65 15.32 18.98
N HIS A 577 -31.22 16.12 17.99
CA HIS A 577 -31.71 17.50 17.80
C HIS A 577 -33.23 17.57 17.55
N THR A 578 -33.86 16.45 17.17
CA THR A 578 -35.31 16.29 16.96
C THR A 578 -36.01 15.66 18.17
N GLY A 579 -35.41 15.68 19.36
CA GLY A 579 -36.01 15.23 20.61
C GLY A 579 -36.04 13.71 20.85
N LEU A 580 -36.01 12.88 19.78
CA LEU A 580 -35.93 11.41 19.88
C LEU A 580 -34.75 10.97 20.75
N GLN A 581 -34.96 9.90 21.53
CA GLN A 581 -34.07 9.45 22.59
C GLN A 581 -33.77 7.95 22.43
N PHE A 582 -32.52 7.55 22.60
CA PHE A 582 -32.07 6.17 22.40
C PHE A 582 -30.97 5.77 23.39
N THR A 583 -30.81 4.47 23.64
CA THR A 583 -29.67 3.94 24.41
C THR A 583 -28.44 3.84 23.51
N ALA A 584 -27.34 4.47 23.91
CA ALA A 584 -26.07 4.44 23.18
C ALA A 584 -25.00 3.73 24.01
N ARG A 585 -24.43 2.68 23.42
CA ARG A 585 -23.47 1.77 24.06
C ARG A 585 -22.21 1.66 23.20
N ARG A 586 -21.06 1.57 23.87
CA ARG A 586 -19.75 1.40 23.21
C ARG A 586 -18.76 0.71 24.13
N LYS A 587 -17.94 -0.18 23.59
CA LYS A 587 -16.88 -0.87 24.35
C LYS A 587 -15.56 -0.85 23.57
N TYR A 588 -14.43 -0.98 24.26
CA TYR A 588 -13.11 -1.24 23.65
C TYR A 588 -12.27 -2.10 24.59
N MET A 589 -11.19 -2.70 24.11
CA MET A 589 -10.23 -3.39 24.97
C MET A 589 -8.87 -2.68 24.99
N TYR A 590 -8.35 -2.40 26.19
CA TYR A 590 -7.03 -1.81 26.42
C TYR A 590 -6.07 -2.92 26.87
N LEU A 591 -4.94 -3.09 26.17
CA LEU A 591 -3.93 -4.12 26.43
C LEU A 591 -2.58 -3.50 26.75
N LEU A 592 -1.98 -3.82 27.89
CA LEU A 592 -0.59 -3.45 28.19
C LEU A 592 0.37 -4.40 27.47
N LYS A 593 1.10 -3.90 26.47
CA LYS A 593 2.05 -4.67 25.66
C LYS A 593 3.50 -4.26 25.95
N ARG A 594 4.42 -5.20 25.70
CA ARG A 594 5.87 -5.00 25.75
C ARG A 594 6.41 -5.12 24.33
N ASP A 595 7.31 -4.24 23.92
CA ASP A 595 7.98 -4.35 22.62
C ASP A 595 9.05 -5.46 22.67
N VAL A 596 8.76 -6.59 22.03
CA VAL A 596 9.66 -7.77 21.96
C VAL A 596 10.63 -7.69 20.76
N ASN A 597 10.39 -6.77 19.82
CA ASN A 597 11.14 -6.66 18.56
C ASN A 597 11.75 -5.26 18.34
N SER A 598 12.82 -4.97 19.06
CA SER A 598 13.72 -3.84 18.77
C SER A 598 15.19 -4.27 18.79
N ALA A 599 15.56 -5.18 17.88
CA ALA A 599 16.94 -5.65 17.67
C ALA A 599 17.81 -4.60 16.95
N ALA A 600 17.73 -3.34 17.38
CA ALA A 600 18.33 -2.17 16.74
C ALA A 600 18.52 -0.97 17.69
N GLU A 601 18.88 -1.20 18.97
CA GLU A 601 19.43 -0.18 19.87
C GLU A 601 20.04 -0.87 21.10
N ALA A 602 21.35 -1.12 21.07
CA ALA A 602 22.07 -1.81 22.15
C ALA A 602 22.39 -0.86 23.32
N GLU A 603 21.33 -0.38 24.01
CA GLU A 603 21.36 0.21 25.37
C GLU A 603 19.96 0.63 25.86
N ALA A 604 18.95 0.71 24.97
CA ALA A 604 17.60 1.13 25.33
C ALA A 604 16.83 0.07 26.14
N LYS A 605 16.25 0.48 27.28
CA LYS A 605 15.39 -0.38 28.12
C LYS A 605 14.11 -0.78 27.37
N PRO A 606 13.60 -2.02 27.52
CA PRO A 606 12.43 -2.52 26.77
C PRO A 606 11.19 -1.68 27.04
N LYS A 607 10.67 -1.04 25.99
CA LYS A 607 9.54 -0.11 26.07
C LYS A 607 8.22 -0.87 26.26
N ARG A 608 7.30 -0.24 27.00
CA ARG A 608 5.93 -0.71 27.19
C ARG A 608 4.97 0.32 26.60
N HIS A 609 3.87 -0.15 26.03
CA HIS A 609 2.83 0.70 25.46
C HIS A 609 1.44 0.11 25.75
N ILE A 610 0.42 0.96 25.79
CA ILE A 610 -0.98 0.51 25.85
C ILE A 610 -1.50 0.47 24.40
N ALA A 611 -2.00 -0.69 23.97
CA ALA A 611 -2.68 -0.84 22.69
C ALA A 611 -4.19 -0.88 22.93
N VAL A 612 -4.93 0.02 22.27
CA VAL A 612 -6.41 0.02 22.27
C VAL A 612 -6.89 -0.77 21.06
N HIS A 613 -7.77 -1.73 21.28
CA HIS A 613 -8.37 -2.57 20.27
C HIS A 613 -9.84 -2.21 20.08
N PHE A 614 -10.20 -1.93 18.83
CA PHE A 614 -11.56 -1.71 18.35
C PHE A 614 -12.06 -2.98 17.66
N PHE A 615 -13.37 -3.18 17.64
CA PHE A 615 -14.03 -4.27 16.92
C PHE A 615 -14.23 -3.90 15.44
N ASP A 616 -14.69 -4.87 14.65
CA ASP A 616 -14.84 -4.80 13.20
C ASP A 616 -16.25 -5.35 12.89
N ASP A 617 -17.27 -4.49 13.03
CA ASP A 617 -18.69 -4.89 13.03
C ASP A 617 -19.09 -5.60 11.72
N ASP A 618 -18.44 -5.26 10.60
CA ASP A 618 -18.62 -5.90 9.28
C ASP A 618 -18.20 -7.39 9.22
N LYS A 619 -17.45 -7.90 10.22
CA LYS A 619 -16.86 -9.25 10.18
C LYS A 619 -17.50 -10.27 11.13
N MET A 620 -18.22 -9.84 12.16
CA MET A 620 -18.96 -10.74 13.08
C MET A 620 -20.24 -10.05 13.60
N PRO A 621 -21.42 -10.38 13.04
CA PRO A 621 -22.70 -9.89 13.53
C PRO A 621 -22.96 -10.28 14.99
N GLY A 622 -23.53 -9.37 15.78
CA GLY A 622 -23.65 -9.50 17.24
C GLY A 622 -24.51 -10.67 17.75
N SER A 623 -25.33 -11.30 16.91
CA SER A 623 -26.25 -12.38 17.29
C SER A 623 -25.57 -13.70 17.68
N SER A 624 -24.23 -13.77 17.68
CA SER A 624 -23.45 -14.98 17.98
C SER A 624 -22.68 -14.93 19.32
N ILE A 625 -22.90 -13.93 20.19
CA ILE A 625 -22.10 -13.74 21.42
C ILE A 625 -22.98 -13.47 22.64
N LEU A 626 -23.28 -14.50 23.44
CA LEU A 626 -24.16 -14.44 24.62
C LEU A 626 -23.68 -13.50 25.75
N GLU A 627 -22.37 -13.26 25.88
CA GLU A 627 -21.77 -12.48 27.00
C GLU A 627 -20.96 -11.26 26.52
N GLY A 628 -21.10 -10.87 25.24
CA GLY A 628 -20.46 -9.67 24.68
C GLY A 628 -18.94 -9.71 24.45
N VAL A 629 -18.25 -10.81 24.73
CA VAL A 629 -16.82 -11.00 24.40
C VAL A 629 -16.58 -12.37 23.73
N GLY A 630 -16.02 -12.37 22.53
CA GLY A 630 -15.62 -13.59 21.79
C GLY A 630 -14.24 -14.13 22.20
N LYS A 631 -13.98 -15.40 21.88
CA LYS A 631 -12.83 -16.20 22.40
C LYS A 631 -11.45 -15.57 22.18
N ASP A 632 -11.20 -14.94 21.03
CA ASP A 632 -9.92 -14.28 20.70
C ASP A 632 -9.91 -12.79 21.11
N SER A 633 -10.61 -12.46 22.21
CA SER A 633 -10.87 -11.09 22.69
C SER A 633 -11.60 -10.18 21.67
N ALA A 634 -12.31 -10.77 20.71
CA ALA A 634 -13.12 -10.06 19.73
C ALA A 634 -14.54 -9.85 20.26
N GLY A 635 -14.86 -8.65 20.74
CA GLY A 635 -16.23 -8.28 21.12
C GLY A 635 -16.46 -6.77 21.12
N VAL A 636 -17.52 -6.34 20.43
CA VAL A 636 -18.23 -5.04 20.49
C VAL A 636 -17.36 -3.77 20.53
N GLY A 637 -17.36 -2.98 19.44
CA GLY A 637 -16.47 -1.82 19.31
C GLY A 637 -16.91 -0.66 18.42
N GLY A 638 -18.09 -0.74 17.79
CA GLY A 638 -18.81 0.45 17.32
C GLY A 638 -19.38 1.27 18.49
N LEU A 639 -19.74 2.53 18.21
CA LEU A 639 -20.80 3.17 18.98
C LEU A 639 -22.11 2.70 18.36
N PHE A 640 -22.83 1.79 19.02
CA PHE A 640 -24.13 1.36 18.55
C PHE A 640 -25.23 2.08 19.33
N VAL A 641 -26.31 2.39 18.62
CA VAL A 641 -27.52 2.97 19.17
C VAL A 641 -28.57 1.87 19.13
N GLU A 642 -28.98 1.41 20.30
CA GLU A 642 -29.86 0.28 20.45
C GLU A 642 -31.31 0.76 20.31
N MET A 643 -31.96 0.25 19.26
CA MET A 643 -33.34 0.56 18.89
C MET A 643 -34.26 -0.48 19.53
N ASP A 644 -34.48 -0.36 20.85
CA ASP A 644 -35.60 -1.04 21.49
C ASP A 644 -36.93 -0.59 20.86
N THR A 645 -37.98 -1.39 21.06
CA THR A 645 -39.33 -1.03 20.62
C THR A 645 -39.73 0.34 21.17
N LEU A 646 -40.25 1.22 20.31
CA LEU A 646 -40.84 2.49 20.71
C LEU A 646 -41.87 2.27 21.82
N GLU A 647 -41.53 2.62 23.05
CA GLU A 647 -42.51 2.80 24.10
C GLU A 647 -43.40 3.98 23.68
N GLU A 648 -44.68 3.72 23.44
CA GLU A 648 -45.67 4.79 23.30
C GLU A 648 -45.78 5.53 24.64
N SER A 649 -44.95 6.55 24.84
CA SER A 649 -45.13 7.54 25.89
C SER A 649 -46.38 8.35 25.58
N ARG A 650 -47.54 7.79 25.91
CA ARG A 650 -48.84 8.46 25.88
C ARG A 650 -48.84 9.60 26.89
N GLU A 651 -48.57 10.81 26.44
CA GLU A 651 -49.20 12.04 26.93
C GLU A 651 -48.93 13.20 25.96
N ASP A 652 -49.74 14.25 26.07
CA ASP A 652 -49.66 15.53 25.35
C ASP A 652 -49.68 15.50 23.81
N VAL A 653 -50.83 15.03 23.29
CA VAL A 653 -51.34 15.46 21.98
C VAL A 653 -51.67 16.96 22.01
N LEU A 654 -50.97 17.76 21.20
CA LEU A 654 -51.40 19.10 20.82
C LEU A 654 -51.39 19.26 19.30
N PHE A 655 -52.57 19.11 18.69
CA PHE A 655 -52.81 19.50 17.31
C PHE A 655 -52.85 21.03 17.21
N LEU A 656 -51.90 21.63 16.47
CA LEU A 656 -52.11 22.93 15.86
C LEU A 656 -52.74 22.73 14.48
N SER A 657 -54.07 22.76 14.43
CA SER A 657 -54.82 22.86 13.18
C SER A 657 -54.71 24.29 12.64
N GLY A 658 -54.12 24.44 11.46
CA GLY A 658 -54.09 25.70 10.70
C GLY A 658 -54.75 25.50 9.34
N ASN A 659 -55.95 26.07 9.19
CA ASN A 659 -56.66 26.23 7.92
C ASN A 659 -57.31 27.61 7.91
N ASP A 660 -57.00 28.40 6.88
CA ASP A 660 -57.85 29.37 6.19
C ASP A 660 -58.78 30.30 7.02
N GLU A 661 -58.27 31.47 7.40
CA GLU A 661 -58.69 32.77 6.81
C GLU A 661 -57.54 33.80 6.87
#